data_AF-A0A7V5KTH8-F1
#
_entry.id   AF-A0A7V5KTH8-F1
#
_cell.length_a   1.000
_cell.length_b   1.000
_cell.length_c   1.000
_cell.angle_alpha   90.00
_cell.angle_beta   90.00
_cell.angle_gamma   90.00
#
_symmetry.space_group_name_H-M   'P 1'
#
loop_
_entity.id
_entity.type
_entity.pdbx_description
1 polymer ?
#
loop_
_entity_poly.entity_id
_entity_poly.type
_entity_poly.pdbx_seq_one_letter_code
_entity_poly.pdbx_strand_id
1 'polypeptide(L)'
;MVRHAHFVHVSLDAYDGGSFSALKGRPEEDFAAVMRNIKDLVELKKKTGSQLTIIVGYVIGPENYQGIARITEELKGMGVDVVRFKKDIRPDAAALTSRQQEIRAQLDSAKRLEDDRFSVAIIHDEEERASGLSQPNFNYCWYAHINTTFGPTGNLYLCDHQAYPDGKSVGHLDGANFQQVWSARTGVLAATNPREVCETCPPMGKRVNELMEFLDTQAAQHPEFLSWMDNEFLPGFLQKLREQAEKRNDRAKAAVLAKILNELKAPQKPAAPKGPSLQALGYNVYKLLRALSGVESLAVNSAHYARLLKEAFETDILTELSPAQQQMAAVLQAQEAARLRISPDKVTVKVTGNSRLIQEDAWALATMKKSFWTGRVTIYVHEAFLNSISNKSPPEQEELLRALAAHETFEYAALNMPASDAGAVFTCYLKTLYGDLPANDLRQYRTADNFHSCIEYLAGLSETGFDTLPEEIRSTARRLTGQFDPAQQSMLMAAAQQAAAETAFAPVRNPTGPVGLLGRLRINYRKFVILLFSAVTPLSAFMPVFSANNTIPPYAYGSAQNLYMGEQINYLLNVLTEEISLQEVSYARASALLAVMADPAKDEAERVRACRELQQLLAQLKTKDPAAYQQNIGSLYQSLFDLYLREEPAWMLKYAVASSLQSLMPDFNKFSYKTKLDIKTRANAFLLWLSDPQRIDALKQ
;
A
#
# COMPACT_ATOMS: atom_id res chain seq x y z
N MET A 1 16.52 12.63 31.11
CA MET A 1 15.35 11.91 30.54
C MET A 1 14.29 11.63 31.59
N VAL A 2 14.42 10.59 32.43
CA VAL A 2 13.34 10.06 33.32
C VAL A 2 12.59 11.11 34.17
N ARG A 3 13.24 12.18 34.63
CA ARG A 3 12.57 13.25 35.43
C ARG A 3 11.78 14.29 34.63
N HIS A 4 11.99 14.39 33.31
CA HIS A 4 11.57 15.57 32.52
C HIS A 4 10.97 15.25 31.15
N ALA A 5 11.17 14.03 30.62
CA ALA A 5 10.56 13.59 29.38
C ALA A 5 9.18 12.98 29.66
N HIS A 6 8.19 13.33 28.83
CA HIS A 6 6.85 12.73 28.89
C HIS A 6 6.86 11.30 28.36
N PHE A 7 7.59 11.06 27.28
CA PHE A 7 7.79 9.72 26.72
C PHE A 7 9.22 9.55 26.18
N VAL A 8 9.60 8.31 25.91
CA VAL A 8 10.77 7.93 25.12
C VAL A 8 10.39 6.78 24.18
N HIS A 9 10.90 6.83 22.95
CA HIS A 9 10.62 5.83 21.92
C HIS A 9 11.93 5.15 21.50
N VAL A 10 12.08 3.86 21.81
CA VAL A 10 13.27 3.06 21.53
C VAL A 10 13.01 2.20 20.29
N SER A 11 13.75 2.39 19.20
CA SER A 11 13.72 1.49 18.04
C SER A 11 14.48 0.21 18.40
N LEU A 12 13.78 -0.92 18.41
CA LEU A 12 14.35 -2.24 18.63
C LEU A 12 14.38 -3.04 17.34
N ASP A 13 13.22 -3.13 16.66
CA ASP A 13 13.02 -3.79 15.36
C ASP A 13 13.52 -5.24 15.27
N ALA A 14 13.70 -5.94 16.40
CA ALA A 14 14.19 -7.33 16.43
C ALA A 14 13.70 -8.06 17.68
N TYR A 15 13.73 -9.39 17.64
CA TYR A 15 13.23 -10.27 18.72
C TYR A 15 14.32 -11.15 19.36
N ASP A 16 15.52 -11.15 18.77
CA ASP A 16 16.74 -11.78 19.29
C ASP A 16 17.99 -11.19 18.64
N GLY A 17 19.17 -11.69 19.03
CA GLY A 17 20.46 -11.24 18.49
C GLY A 17 20.60 -11.46 16.98
N GLY A 18 20.17 -12.60 16.46
CA GLY A 18 20.27 -12.92 15.03
C GLY A 18 19.41 -12.00 14.16
N SER A 19 18.15 -11.79 14.53
CA SER A 19 17.27 -10.83 13.83
C SER A 19 17.77 -9.38 13.96
N PHE A 20 18.36 -9.01 15.10
CA PHE A 20 18.97 -7.69 15.29
C PHE A 20 20.20 -7.49 14.39
N SER A 21 21.07 -8.50 14.31
CA SER A 21 22.26 -8.49 13.46
C SER A 21 21.90 -8.38 11.98
N ALA A 22 20.95 -9.20 11.52
CA ALA A 22 20.45 -9.18 10.15
C ALA A 22 19.87 -7.81 9.73
N LEU A 23 19.12 -7.14 10.62
CA LEU A 23 18.46 -5.87 10.32
C LEU A 23 19.31 -4.61 10.54
N LYS A 24 20.19 -4.63 11.55
CA LYS A 24 20.96 -3.43 11.96
C LYS A 24 22.41 -3.46 11.47
N GLY A 25 22.92 -4.61 11.00
CA GLY A 25 24.34 -4.78 10.67
C GLY A 25 25.24 -4.61 11.91
N ARG A 26 24.78 -5.12 13.06
CA ARG A 26 25.40 -4.98 14.38
C ARG A 26 25.68 -6.35 15.01
N PRO A 27 26.66 -6.50 15.91
CA PRO A 27 26.88 -7.75 16.62
C PRO A 27 25.63 -8.21 17.39
N GLU A 28 25.42 -9.53 17.53
CA GLU A 28 24.23 -10.08 18.18
C GLU A 28 24.11 -9.67 19.66
N GLU A 29 25.26 -9.47 20.33
CA GLU A 29 25.35 -9.01 21.71
C GLU A 29 24.83 -7.58 21.94
N ASP A 30 24.76 -6.73 20.90
CA ASP A 30 24.16 -5.40 20.99
C ASP A 30 22.66 -5.49 21.31
N PHE A 31 21.96 -6.53 20.83
CA PHE A 31 20.55 -6.77 21.20
C PHE A 31 20.39 -6.93 22.72
N ALA A 32 21.24 -7.77 23.32
CA ALA A 32 21.23 -7.97 24.77
C ALA A 32 21.59 -6.69 25.54
N ALA A 33 22.44 -5.82 24.98
CA ALA A 33 22.72 -4.50 25.55
C ALA A 33 21.50 -3.56 25.49
N VAL A 34 20.79 -3.51 24.37
CA VAL A 34 19.55 -2.72 24.22
C VAL A 34 18.46 -3.20 25.17
N MET A 35 18.26 -4.52 25.29
CA MET A 35 17.26 -5.10 26.20
C MET A 35 17.58 -4.82 27.68
N ARG A 36 18.86 -4.87 28.08
CA ARG A 36 19.29 -4.39 29.42
C ARG A 36 18.97 -2.91 29.63
N ASN A 37 19.32 -2.05 28.67
CA ASN A 37 19.06 -0.60 28.77
C ASN A 37 17.55 -0.28 28.90
N ILE A 38 16.68 -1.02 28.22
CA ILE A 38 15.22 -0.90 28.35
C ILE A 38 14.78 -1.28 29.77
N LYS A 39 15.28 -2.42 30.30
CA LYS A 39 14.99 -2.87 31.66
C LYS A 39 15.44 -1.85 32.72
N ASP A 40 16.68 -1.39 32.64
CA ASP A 40 17.26 -0.40 33.57
C ASP A 40 16.47 0.92 33.55
N LEU A 41 15.98 1.33 32.39
CA LEU A 41 15.11 2.49 32.22
C LEU A 41 13.74 2.31 32.90
N VAL A 42 13.12 1.13 32.77
CA VAL A 42 11.87 0.79 33.46
C VAL A 42 12.07 0.74 34.98
N GLU A 43 13.17 0.16 35.46
CA GLU A 43 13.51 0.15 36.88
C GLU A 43 13.75 1.56 37.43
N LEU A 44 14.42 2.42 36.67
CA LEU A 44 14.63 3.82 37.04
C LEU A 44 13.31 4.63 37.03
N LYS A 45 12.39 4.37 36.09
CA LYS A 45 11.02 4.93 36.10
C LYS A 45 10.31 4.55 37.40
N LYS A 46 10.26 3.26 37.73
CA LYS A 46 9.64 2.71 38.95
C LYS A 46 10.27 3.33 40.21
N LYS A 47 11.59 3.33 40.34
CA LYS A 47 12.34 3.88 41.49
C LYS A 47 12.13 5.38 41.71
N THR A 48 11.81 6.15 40.67
CA THR A 48 11.63 7.60 40.75
C THR A 48 10.17 8.06 40.78
N GLY A 49 9.20 7.14 40.69
CA GLY A 49 7.77 7.48 40.56
C GLY A 49 7.45 8.26 39.28
N SER A 50 8.28 8.12 38.24
CA SER A 50 8.18 8.94 37.03
C SER A 50 6.97 8.59 36.17
N GLN A 51 6.37 9.62 35.56
CA GLN A 51 5.28 9.53 34.59
C GLN A 51 5.78 9.31 33.15
N LEU A 52 7.07 8.99 32.94
CA LEU A 52 7.65 8.71 31.62
C LEU A 52 6.96 7.50 30.95
N THR A 53 6.33 7.68 29.80
CA THR A 53 5.89 6.56 28.94
C THR A 53 7.08 5.98 28.18
N ILE A 54 7.30 4.67 28.31
CA ILE A 54 8.35 3.93 27.61
C ILE A 54 7.69 3.17 26.45
N ILE A 55 8.00 3.61 25.23
CA ILE A 55 7.49 3.05 23.99
C ILE A 55 8.62 2.29 23.29
N VAL A 56 8.43 1.04 22.92
CA VAL A 56 9.37 0.29 22.08
C VAL A 56 8.80 0.13 20.67
N GLY A 57 9.52 0.66 19.68
CA GLY A 57 9.17 0.62 18.27
C GLY A 57 9.71 -0.63 17.58
N TYR A 58 8.89 -1.18 16.68
CA TYR A 58 9.19 -2.39 15.92
C TYR A 58 8.68 -2.27 14.48
N VAL A 59 9.59 -2.00 13.54
CA VAL A 59 9.31 -2.07 12.10
C VAL A 59 9.34 -3.53 11.67
N ILE A 60 8.22 -4.02 11.15
CA ILE A 60 8.06 -5.42 10.71
C ILE A 60 8.72 -5.58 9.34
N GLY A 61 9.71 -6.48 9.27
CA GLY A 61 10.44 -6.88 8.08
C GLY A 61 10.50 -8.41 7.91
N PRO A 62 10.92 -8.93 6.74
CA PRO A 62 11.03 -10.37 6.47
C PRO A 62 11.87 -11.16 7.49
N GLU A 63 12.83 -10.48 8.14
CA GLU A 63 13.81 -11.01 9.07
C GLU A 63 13.27 -11.14 10.51
N ASN A 64 12.19 -10.44 10.84
CA ASN A 64 11.75 -10.28 12.24
C ASN A 64 10.28 -10.63 12.52
N TYR A 65 9.46 -10.90 11.50
CA TYR A 65 8.02 -11.00 11.68
C TYR A 65 7.56 -12.18 12.56
N GLN A 66 8.34 -13.27 12.63
CA GLN A 66 7.99 -14.46 13.43
C GLN A 66 8.07 -14.22 14.95
N GLY A 67 8.81 -13.18 15.39
CA GLY A 67 9.06 -12.93 16.81
C GLY A 67 8.17 -11.87 17.46
N ILE A 68 7.23 -11.27 16.72
CA ILE A 68 6.34 -10.19 17.17
C ILE A 68 5.64 -10.54 18.51
N ALA A 69 5.05 -11.73 18.64
CA ALA A 69 4.38 -12.13 19.87
C ALA A 69 5.36 -12.33 21.03
N ARG A 70 6.47 -13.05 20.78
CA ARG A 70 7.53 -13.32 21.77
C ARG A 70 8.12 -12.03 22.35
N ILE A 71 8.50 -11.08 21.49
CA ILE A 71 9.12 -9.84 21.96
C ILE A 71 8.11 -8.93 22.68
N THR A 72 6.82 -8.99 22.30
CA THR A 72 5.76 -8.28 23.03
C THR A 72 5.63 -8.82 24.46
N GLU A 73 5.63 -10.14 24.63
CA GLU A 73 5.57 -10.79 25.94
C GLU A 73 6.79 -10.44 26.81
N GLU A 74 7.99 -10.47 26.23
CA GLU A 74 9.23 -10.13 26.94
C GLU A 74 9.25 -8.66 27.40
N LEU A 75 8.91 -7.72 26.51
CA LEU A 75 8.85 -6.29 26.82
C LEU A 75 7.74 -5.96 27.83
N LYS A 76 6.59 -6.62 27.75
CA LYS A 76 5.53 -6.56 28.79
C LYS A 76 6.06 -7.04 30.14
N GLY A 77 6.78 -8.17 30.16
CA GLY A 77 7.39 -8.74 31.36
C GLY A 77 8.40 -7.80 32.04
N MET A 78 9.14 -7.00 31.27
CA MET A 78 10.02 -5.96 31.81
C MET A 78 9.23 -4.80 32.46
N GLY A 79 8.05 -4.49 31.92
CA GLY A 79 7.20 -3.34 32.30
C GLY A 79 7.41 -2.12 31.42
N VAL A 80 7.64 -2.32 30.12
CA VAL A 80 7.41 -1.31 29.06
C VAL A 80 5.93 -0.92 29.07
N ASP A 81 5.58 0.31 28.67
CA ASP A 81 4.18 0.78 28.67
C ASP A 81 3.49 0.53 27.31
N VAL A 82 4.24 0.67 26.22
CA VAL A 82 3.70 0.55 24.85
C VAL A 82 4.69 -0.20 23.93
N VAL A 83 4.22 -1.19 23.16
CA VAL A 83 4.94 -1.72 21.99
C VAL A 83 4.27 -1.21 20.71
N ARG A 84 5.02 -0.55 19.82
CA ARG A 84 4.51 0.05 18.59
C ARG A 84 5.03 -0.69 17.36
N PHE A 85 4.18 -1.55 16.80
CA PHE A 85 4.40 -2.20 15.52
C PHE A 85 4.09 -1.25 14.36
N LYS A 86 5.01 -1.19 13.40
CA LYS A 86 4.84 -0.53 12.10
C LYS A 86 5.08 -1.55 11.00
N LYS A 87 4.24 -1.62 9.97
CA LYS A 87 4.71 -2.27 8.73
C LYS A 87 5.72 -1.37 8.04
N ASP A 88 6.68 -1.97 7.34
CA ASP A 88 7.52 -1.23 6.41
C ASP A 88 6.67 -0.59 5.29
N ILE A 89 6.95 0.68 5.01
CA ILE A 89 6.25 1.49 4.00
C ILE A 89 7.04 1.59 2.68
N ARG A 90 8.23 1.00 2.62
CA ARG A 90 9.06 1.00 1.40
C ARG A 90 8.43 0.15 0.27
N PRO A 91 8.65 0.51 -1.02
CA PRO A 91 8.02 -0.19 -2.15
C PRO A 91 8.40 -1.67 -2.28
N ASP A 92 9.58 -2.07 -1.77
CA ASP A 92 10.16 -3.41 -1.82
C ASP A 92 9.58 -4.39 -0.78
N ALA A 93 8.64 -3.95 0.08
CA ALA A 93 7.92 -4.77 1.06
C ALA A 93 7.07 -5.93 0.46
N ALA A 94 7.17 -6.18 -0.86
CA ALA A 94 6.58 -7.32 -1.55
C ALA A 94 6.89 -8.66 -0.86
N ALA A 95 8.09 -8.80 -0.28
CA ALA A 95 8.53 -9.99 0.48
C ALA A 95 7.60 -10.39 1.65
N LEU A 96 6.87 -9.44 2.23
CA LEU A 96 5.90 -9.71 3.30
C LEU A 96 4.51 -10.14 2.81
N THR A 97 4.22 -10.03 1.50
CA THR A 97 2.87 -10.26 0.94
C THR A 97 2.40 -11.70 1.13
N SER A 98 3.30 -12.67 0.97
CA SER A 98 3.01 -14.10 1.22
C SER A 98 2.87 -14.43 2.71
N ARG A 99 3.42 -13.61 3.61
CA ARG A 99 3.45 -13.83 5.06
C ARG A 99 2.36 -13.09 5.84
N GLN A 100 1.44 -12.41 5.15
CA GLN A 100 0.41 -11.56 5.77
C GLN A 100 -0.47 -12.29 6.81
N GLN A 101 -0.79 -13.58 6.59
CA GLN A 101 -1.54 -14.38 7.56
C GLN A 101 -0.73 -14.66 8.83
N GLU A 102 0.56 -15.01 8.70
CA GLU A 102 1.47 -15.22 9.83
C GLU A 102 1.68 -13.92 10.62
N ILE A 103 1.94 -12.80 9.92
CA ILE A 103 2.07 -11.46 10.52
C ILE A 103 0.80 -11.10 11.30
N ARG A 104 -0.38 -11.35 10.72
CA ARG A 104 -1.65 -11.07 11.40
C ARG A 104 -1.84 -11.95 12.63
N ALA A 105 -1.61 -13.25 12.54
CA ALA A 105 -1.72 -14.16 13.70
C ALA A 105 -0.76 -13.78 14.84
N GLN A 106 0.45 -13.31 14.50
CA GLN A 106 1.43 -12.78 15.44
C GLN A 106 0.97 -11.46 16.09
N LEU A 107 0.46 -10.51 15.30
CA LEU A 107 -0.08 -9.24 15.80
C LEU A 107 -1.33 -9.43 16.65
N ASP A 108 -2.24 -10.34 16.27
CA ASP A 108 -3.41 -10.70 17.07
C ASP A 108 -3.00 -11.37 18.39
N SER A 109 -1.88 -12.12 18.40
CA SER A 109 -1.27 -12.67 19.62
C SER A 109 -0.68 -11.59 20.51
N ALA A 110 0.07 -10.65 19.94
CA ALA A 110 0.57 -9.47 20.65
C ALA A 110 -0.59 -8.63 21.24
N LYS A 111 -1.68 -8.45 20.50
CA LYS A 111 -2.87 -7.73 20.99
C LYS A 111 -3.57 -8.39 22.18
N ARG A 112 -3.57 -9.73 22.25
CA ARG A 112 -4.10 -10.45 23.43
C ARG A 112 -3.28 -10.22 24.71
N LEU A 113 -2.11 -9.59 24.62
CA LEU A 113 -1.29 -9.20 25.77
C LEU A 113 -1.62 -7.80 26.30
N GLU A 114 -2.51 -7.03 25.70
CA GLU A 114 -2.91 -5.72 26.24
C GLU A 114 -3.60 -5.83 27.60
N ASP A 115 -3.30 -4.91 28.51
CA ASP A 115 -3.99 -4.73 29.79
C ASP A 115 -3.95 -3.26 30.25
N ASP A 116 -4.50 -2.96 31.43
CA ASP A 116 -4.59 -1.62 32.01
C ASP A 116 -3.26 -0.85 32.12
N ARG A 117 -2.11 -1.54 31.99
CA ARG A 117 -0.75 -0.99 32.12
C ARG A 117 0.13 -1.25 30.90
N PHE A 118 -0.33 -2.01 29.92
CA PHE A 118 0.44 -2.38 28.73
C PHE A 118 -0.43 -2.29 27.47
N SER A 119 0.03 -1.52 26.48
CA SER A 119 -0.66 -1.39 25.19
C SER A 119 0.22 -1.77 24.01
N VAL A 120 -0.43 -2.13 22.91
CA VAL A 120 0.21 -2.51 21.66
C VAL A 120 -0.38 -1.64 20.54
N ALA A 121 0.41 -0.72 20.01
CA ALA A 121 0.00 0.13 18.88
C ALA A 121 0.39 -0.54 17.55
N ILE A 122 -0.56 -0.73 16.64
CA ILE A 122 -0.30 -1.23 15.28
C ILE A 122 -0.59 -0.06 14.32
N ILE A 123 0.40 0.36 13.52
CA ILE A 123 0.24 1.42 12.52
C ILE A 123 0.70 0.96 11.13
N HIS A 124 0.13 1.57 10.08
CA HIS A 124 0.38 1.21 8.69
C HIS A 124 -0.08 -0.23 8.40
N ASP A 125 -1.39 -0.46 8.51
CA ASP A 125 -1.99 -1.73 8.14
C ASP A 125 -1.95 -1.99 6.61
N GLU A 126 -2.48 -3.12 6.16
CA GLU A 126 -2.44 -3.47 4.74
C GLU A 126 -3.38 -2.62 3.87
N GLU A 127 -4.47 -2.09 4.43
CA GLU A 127 -5.38 -1.20 3.72
C GLU A 127 -4.74 0.18 3.53
N GLU A 128 -4.07 0.70 4.57
CA GLU A 128 -3.16 1.83 4.48
C GLU A 128 -2.14 1.61 3.35
N ARG A 129 -1.35 0.52 3.39
CA ARG A 129 -0.31 0.27 2.38
C ARG A 129 -0.89 0.15 0.96
N ALA A 130 -1.98 -0.60 0.79
CA ALA A 130 -2.62 -0.83 -0.50
C ALA A 130 -3.28 0.43 -1.11
N SER A 131 -3.54 1.47 -0.30
CA SER A 131 -3.98 2.78 -0.79
C SER A 131 -2.85 3.65 -1.37
N GLY A 132 -1.62 3.11 -1.46
CA GLY A 132 -0.48 3.77 -2.09
C GLY A 132 -0.02 4.98 -1.28
N LEU A 133 0.06 4.85 0.05
CA LEU A 133 0.30 6.00 0.93
C LEU A 133 1.67 6.68 0.76
N SER A 134 2.63 6.01 0.14
CA SER A 134 3.95 6.55 -0.12
C SER A 134 3.92 7.68 -1.16
N GLN A 135 3.26 7.51 -2.31
CA GLN A 135 3.36 8.51 -3.37
C GLN A 135 2.42 9.72 -3.18
N PRO A 136 2.93 10.96 -3.31
CA PRO A 136 2.12 12.17 -3.33
C PRO A 136 1.11 12.17 -4.48
N ASN A 137 -0.17 12.30 -4.14
CA ASN A 137 -1.29 12.43 -5.08
C ASN A 137 -1.93 13.84 -5.07
N PHE A 138 -1.36 14.78 -4.31
CA PHE A 138 -1.79 16.16 -4.11
C PHE A 138 -0.81 17.14 -4.78
N ASN A 139 -1.28 18.29 -5.23
CA ASN A 139 -0.41 19.32 -5.85
C ASN A 139 0.26 20.25 -4.83
N TYR A 140 -0.17 20.23 -3.57
CA TYR A 140 0.28 21.15 -2.54
C TYR A 140 0.51 20.44 -1.19
N CYS A 141 1.65 20.72 -0.54
CA CYS A 141 1.98 20.10 0.74
C CYS A 141 1.46 20.93 1.92
N TRP A 142 0.18 20.75 2.25
CA TRP A 142 -0.45 21.31 3.45
C TRP A 142 0.26 20.89 4.75
N TYR A 143 0.80 19.67 4.82
CA TYR A 143 1.50 19.12 5.97
C TYR A 143 2.71 19.97 6.39
N ALA A 144 3.41 20.55 5.42
CA ALA A 144 4.56 21.43 5.66
C ALA A 144 4.19 22.84 6.19
N HIS A 145 2.91 23.11 6.47
CA HIS A 145 2.50 24.26 7.30
C HIS A 145 2.36 23.93 8.79
N ILE A 146 2.20 22.65 9.13
CA ILE A 146 1.98 22.20 10.52
C ILE A 146 3.15 21.36 11.06
N ASN A 147 4.06 20.92 10.20
CA ASN A 147 5.24 20.15 10.55
C ASN A 147 6.50 20.71 9.87
N THR A 148 7.65 20.55 10.52
CA THR A 148 8.96 20.94 10.00
C THR A 148 10.05 20.12 10.69
N THR A 149 11.27 20.12 10.16
CA THR A 149 12.40 19.37 10.72
C THR A 149 13.65 20.23 10.76
N PHE A 150 14.35 20.22 11.90
CA PHE A 150 15.67 20.83 12.02
C PHE A 150 16.73 19.76 11.73
N GLY A 151 17.61 20.03 10.78
CA GLY A 151 18.82 19.22 10.58
C GLY A 151 19.88 19.54 11.64
N PRO A 152 20.85 18.63 11.86
CA PRO A 152 21.91 18.81 12.86
C PRO A 152 22.84 20.00 12.55
N THR A 153 22.83 20.52 11.33
CA THR A 153 23.58 21.71 10.93
C THR A 153 22.93 23.03 11.39
N GLY A 154 21.64 23.03 11.72
CA GLY A 154 20.85 24.26 11.92
C GLY A 154 20.00 24.67 10.71
N ASN A 155 20.02 23.88 9.63
CA ASN A 155 19.07 23.99 8.51
C ASN A 155 17.65 23.58 8.94
N LEU A 156 16.65 24.29 8.39
CA LEU A 156 15.23 23.99 8.55
C LEU A 156 14.68 23.35 7.27
N TYR A 157 13.87 22.30 7.38
CA TYR A 157 13.32 21.56 6.24
C TYR A 157 11.78 21.45 6.34
N LEU A 158 11.13 21.32 5.18
CA LEU A 158 9.66 21.21 5.09
C LEU A 158 9.12 19.91 5.73
N CYS A 159 9.91 18.83 5.72
CA CYS A 159 9.65 17.60 6.45
C CYS A 159 10.94 16.82 6.71
N ASP A 160 10.84 15.76 7.50
CA ASP A 160 11.88 14.80 7.82
C ASP A 160 12.35 14.03 6.58
N HIS A 161 11.42 13.67 5.69
CA HIS A 161 11.71 13.08 4.38
C HIS A 161 12.43 14.04 3.39
N GLN A 162 12.71 15.28 3.78
CA GLN A 162 13.53 16.25 3.03
C GLN A 162 14.79 16.67 3.79
N ALA A 163 15.09 16.09 4.97
CA ALA A 163 16.24 16.45 5.80
C ALA A 163 17.54 15.72 5.40
N TYR A 164 17.79 15.59 4.09
CA TYR A 164 18.96 14.96 3.50
C TYR A 164 19.99 16.00 3.00
N PRO A 165 21.24 15.61 2.69
CA PRO A 165 22.28 16.56 2.22
C PRO A 165 21.92 17.32 0.93
N ASP A 166 21.08 16.72 0.08
CA ASP A 166 20.53 17.24 -1.17
C ASP A 166 19.11 17.82 -1.02
N GLY A 167 18.51 17.70 0.16
CA GLY A 167 17.15 18.12 0.44
C GLY A 167 16.96 19.65 0.46
N LYS A 168 15.80 20.12 0.01
CA LYS A 168 15.51 21.56 -0.08
C LYS A 168 15.26 22.16 1.31
N SER A 169 16.30 22.82 1.85
CA SER A 169 16.20 23.63 3.07
C SER A 169 15.35 24.89 2.84
N VAL A 170 14.59 25.26 3.87
CA VAL A 170 13.87 26.53 4.01
C VAL A 170 14.82 27.69 4.36
N GLY A 171 15.95 27.37 4.99
CA GLY A 171 16.97 28.32 5.45
C GLY A 171 17.68 27.83 6.72
N HIS A 172 18.62 28.63 7.21
CA HIS A 172 19.49 28.28 8.35
C HIS A 172 19.20 29.17 9.55
N LEU A 173 19.29 28.63 10.78
CA LEU A 173 19.17 29.39 12.03
C LEU A 173 20.41 30.24 12.40
N ASP A 174 21.39 30.39 11.50
CA ASP A 174 22.59 31.17 11.82
C ASP A 174 22.30 32.67 11.61
N GLY A 175 22.49 33.46 12.65
CA GLY A 175 22.08 34.88 12.70
C GLY A 175 20.56 35.15 12.61
N ALA A 176 19.72 34.14 12.37
CA ALA A 176 18.28 34.27 12.18
C ALA A 176 17.47 33.46 13.20
N ASN A 177 16.38 34.04 13.72
CA ASN A 177 15.46 33.34 14.60
C ASN A 177 14.50 32.42 13.81
N PHE A 178 13.91 31.44 14.50
CA PHE A 178 12.99 30.48 13.87
C PHE A 178 11.84 31.16 13.11
N GLN A 179 11.25 32.23 13.64
CA GLN A 179 10.12 32.91 12.98
C GLN A 179 10.54 33.52 11.64
N GLN A 180 11.75 34.10 11.53
CA GLN A 180 12.29 34.63 10.28
C GLN A 180 12.45 33.51 9.24
N VAL A 181 13.15 32.43 9.58
CA VAL A 181 13.37 31.29 8.67
C VAL A 181 12.04 30.62 8.30
N TRP A 182 11.17 30.37 9.27
CA TRP A 182 9.87 29.74 9.05
C TRP A 182 8.91 30.58 8.20
N SER A 183 9.04 31.92 8.23
CA SER A 183 8.24 32.81 7.37
C SER A 183 8.65 32.72 5.89
N ALA A 184 9.93 32.45 5.61
CA ALA A 184 10.44 32.27 4.24
C ALA A 184 9.94 30.99 3.55
N ARG A 185 9.43 30.00 4.31
CA ARG A 185 8.91 28.73 3.77
C ARG A 185 7.83 28.90 2.70
N THR A 186 7.09 30.00 2.72
CA THR A 186 5.96 30.24 1.79
C THR A 186 6.43 30.30 0.34
N GLY A 187 7.59 30.92 0.08
CA GLY A 187 8.22 30.92 -1.24
C GLY A 187 8.71 29.53 -1.65
N VAL A 188 9.33 28.79 -0.73
CA VAL A 188 9.78 27.42 -0.98
C VAL A 188 8.60 26.49 -1.29
N LEU A 189 7.51 26.58 -0.54
CA LEU A 189 6.28 25.81 -0.78
C LEU A 189 5.60 26.18 -2.09
N ALA A 190 5.52 27.47 -2.43
CA ALA A 190 4.98 27.91 -3.72
C ALA A 190 5.80 27.40 -4.92
N ALA A 191 7.11 27.23 -4.75
CA ALA A 191 8.02 26.69 -5.76
C ALA A 191 8.19 25.15 -5.70
N THR A 192 7.36 24.44 -4.92
CA THR A 192 7.51 22.99 -4.68
C THR A 192 6.25 22.22 -5.05
N ASN A 193 6.28 21.49 -6.18
CA ASN A 193 5.29 20.45 -6.48
C ASN A 193 5.69 19.15 -5.75
N PRO A 194 4.90 18.66 -4.77
CA PRO A 194 5.25 17.45 -4.03
C PRO A 194 5.38 16.21 -4.91
N ARG A 195 4.63 16.13 -6.01
CA ARG A 195 4.67 15.01 -6.97
C ARG A 195 5.99 14.90 -7.72
N GLU A 196 6.77 15.99 -7.78
CA GLU A 196 8.06 16.07 -8.46
C GLU A 196 9.25 15.94 -7.50
N VAL A 197 9.12 16.44 -6.26
CA VAL A 197 10.25 16.50 -5.31
C VAL A 197 10.25 15.43 -4.22
N CYS A 198 9.13 14.74 -3.99
CA CYS A 198 9.00 13.75 -2.93
C CYS A 198 8.79 12.36 -3.53
N GLU A 199 9.82 11.51 -3.50
CA GLU A 199 9.70 10.08 -3.81
C GLU A 199 8.68 9.38 -2.90
N THR A 200 8.65 9.76 -1.61
CA THR A 200 7.71 9.23 -0.62
C THR A 200 7.29 10.29 0.39
N CYS A 201 5.99 10.49 0.56
CA CYS A 201 5.36 11.26 1.62
C CYS A 201 5.25 10.41 2.90
N PRO A 202 5.51 10.96 4.11
CA PRO A 202 5.19 10.25 5.34
C PRO A 202 3.67 10.01 5.42
N PRO A 203 3.18 8.85 5.91
CA PRO A 203 1.75 8.54 5.90
C PRO A 203 0.86 9.57 6.62
N MET A 204 1.35 10.16 7.72
CA MET A 204 0.66 11.28 8.38
C MET A 204 0.56 12.52 7.47
N GLY A 205 1.64 12.84 6.76
CA GLY A 205 1.68 13.97 5.83
C GLY A 205 0.70 13.79 4.67
N LYS A 206 0.63 12.58 4.08
CA LYS A 206 -0.36 12.31 3.04
C LYS A 206 -1.79 12.43 3.55
N ARG A 207 -2.13 11.83 4.70
CA ARG A 207 -3.48 11.95 5.29
C ARG A 207 -3.87 13.42 5.57
N VAL A 208 -2.93 14.24 6.03
CA VAL A 208 -3.16 15.68 6.21
C VAL A 208 -3.36 16.37 4.86
N ASN A 209 -2.56 16.06 3.85
CA ASN A 209 -2.67 16.68 2.53
C ASN A 209 -3.99 16.31 1.83
N GLU A 210 -4.38 15.04 1.84
CA GLU A 210 -5.65 14.57 1.26
C GLU A 210 -6.86 15.19 1.98
N LEU A 211 -6.82 15.28 3.32
CA LEU A 211 -7.86 15.96 4.10
C LEU A 211 -7.94 17.45 3.74
N MET A 212 -6.81 18.15 3.68
CA MET A 212 -6.78 19.58 3.39
C MET A 212 -7.15 19.90 1.93
N GLU A 213 -6.78 19.06 0.96
CA GLU A 213 -7.19 19.18 -0.45
C GLU A 213 -8.70 18.92 -0.61
N PHE A 214 -9.28 17.98 0.15
CA PHE A 214 -10.72 17.81 0.25
C PHE A 214 -11.41 19.05 0.84
N LEU A 215 -10.94 19.56 1.98
CA LEU A 215 -11.50 20.73 2.64
C LEU A 215 -11.43 21.99 1.76
N ASP A 216 -10.31 22.20 1.06
CA ASP A 216 -10.11 23.29 0.09
C ASP A 216 -11.07 23.16 -1.11
N THR A 217 -11.15 21.97 -1.71
CA THR A 217 -12.07 21.69 -2.83
C THR A 217 -13.53 21.93 -2.43
N GLN A 218 -13.95 21.48 -1.25
CA GLN A 218 -15.31 21.70 -0.76
C GLN A 218 -15.56 23.17 -0.40
N ALA A 219 -14.61 23.87 0.22
CA ALA A 219 -14.75 25.30 0.51
C ALA A 219 -14.87 26.15 -0.77
N ALA A 220 -14.17 25.77 -1.85
CA ALA A 220 -14.27 26.44 -3.14
C ALA A 220 -15.61 26.22 -3.85
N GLN A 221 -16.25 25.06 -3.64
CA GLN A 221 -17.57 24.71 -4.20
C GLN A 221 -18.73 25.23 -3.33
N HIS A 222 -18.52 25.28 -2.01
CA HIS A 222 -19.49 25.55 -0.97
C HIS A 222 -18.84 26.48 0.08
N PRO A 223 -18.88 27.82 -0.10
CA PRO A 223 -18.22 28.78 0.80
C PRO A 223 -18.66 28.67 2.27
N GLU A 224 -19.87 28.15 2.51
CA GLU A 224 -20.43 27.85 3.83
C GLU A 224 -19.88 26.57 4.47
N PHE A 225 -19.25 25.67 3.71
CA PHE A 225 -18.88 24.33 4.16
C PHE A 225 -17.90 24.34 5.35
N LEU A 226 -16.96 25.29 5.38
CA LEU A 226 -16.02 25.41 6.51
C LEU A 226 -16.72 25.88 7.79
N SER A 227 -17.66 26.82 7.66
CA SER A 227 -18.50 27.29 8.76
C SER A 227 -19.41 26.16 9.27
N TRP A 228 -19.97 25.33 8.39
CA TRP A 228 -20.73 24.15 8.77
C TRP A 228 -19.85 23.09 9.47
N MET A 229 -18.63 22.85 8.96
CA MET A 229 -17.67 21.94 9.58
C MET A 229 -17.35 22.35 11.02
N ASP A 230 -17.03 23.63 11.23
CA ASP A 230 -16.64 24.16 12.55
C ASP A 230 -17.81 24.26 13.54
N ASN A 231 -19.00 24.69 13.08
CA ASN A 231 -20.14 24.94 13.96
C ASN A 231 -21.04 23.72 14.21
N GLU A 232 -21.19 22.83 13.22
CA GLU A 232 -22.14 21.72 13.26
C GLU A 232 -21.43 20.36 13.36
N PHE A 233 -20.55 20.05 12.40
CA PHE A 233 -19.96 18.72 12.29
C PHE A 233 -18.98 18.40 13.43
N LEU A 234 -17.97 19.27 13.64
CA LEU A 234 -16.93 19.02 14.64
C LEU A 234 -17.47 18.92 16.07
N PRO A 235 -18.39 19.80 16.54
CA PRO A 235 -19.00 19.66 17.86
C PRO A 235 -19.81 18.37 18.02
N GLY A 236 -20.63 18.01 17.03
CA GLY A 236 -21.39 16.75 17.06
C GLY A 236 -20.49 15.50 17.06
N PHE A 237 -19.42 15.51 16.26
CA PHE A 237 -18.46 14.43 16.18
C PHE A 237 -17.64 14.26 17.48
N LEU A 238 -17.12 15.35 18.03
CA LEU A 238 -16.36 15.34 19.28
C LEU A 238 -17.21 14.94 20.49
N GLN A 239 -18.51 15.30 20.50
CA GLN A 239 -19.45 14.87 21.52
C GLN A 239 -19.68 13.35 21.46
N LYS A 240 -19.88 12.77 20.28
CA LYS A 240 -19.96 11.31 20.11
C LYS A 240 -18.67 10.59 20.54
N LEU A 241 -17.50 11.12 20.19
CA LEU A 241 -16.22 10.55 20.65
C LEU A 241 -16.05 10.62 22.16
N ARG A 242 -16.54 11.68 22.81
CA ARG A 242 -16.53 11.84 24.26
C ARG A 242 -17.42 10.79 24.93
N GLU A 243 -18.65 10.63 24.46
CA GLU A 243 -19.60 9.62 24.96
C GLU A 243 -19.05 8.20 24.79
N GLN A 244 -18.35 7.91 23.68
CA GLN A 244 -17.65 6.63 23.49
C GLN A 244 -16.49 6.44 24.48
N ALA A 245 -15.75 7.49 24.82
CA ALA A 245 -14.70 7.43 25.84
C ALA A 245 -15.30 7.20 27.23
N GLU A 246 -16.38 7.91 27.58
CA GLU A 246 -17.13 7.74 28.83
C GLU A 246 -17.70 6.31 28.97
N LYS A 247 -18.29 5.75 27.90
CA LYS A 247 -18.76 4.34 27.84
C LYS A 247 -17.63 3.31 28.02
N ARG A 248 -16.39 3.67 27.67
CA ARG A 248 -15.18 2.84 27.90
C ARG A 248 -14.49 3.15 29.24
N ASN A 249 -15.07 4.02 30.08
CA ASN A 249 -14.48 4.55 31.31
C ASN A 249 -13.10 5.24 31.10
N ASP A 250 -12.80 5.69 29.87
CA ASP A 250 -11.61 6.47 29.51
C ASP A 250 -11.82 7.94 29.88
N ARG A 251 -11.72 8.21 31.19
CA ARG A 251 -11.97 9.52 31.79
C ARG A 251 -10.99 10.59 31.31
N ALA A 252 -9.75 10.21 31.02
CA ALA A 252 -8.72 11.15 30.56
C ALA A 252 -9.07 11.68 29.16
N LYS A 253 -9.40 10.79 28.22
CA LYS A 253 -9.86 11.17 26.88
C LYS A 253 -11.18 11.93 26.92
N ALA A 254 -12.14 11.50 27.73
CA ALA A 254 -13.41 12.21 27.89
C ALA A 254 -13.19 13.66 28.37
N ALA A 255 -12.29 13.89 29.33
CA ALA A 255 -11.95 15.22 29.81
C ALA A 255 -11.25 16.09 28.75
N VAL A 256 -10.34 15.53 27.96
CA VAL A 256 -9.70 16.24 26.83
C VAL A 256 -10.73 16.64 25.77
N LEU A 257 -11.62 15.73 25.37
CA LEU A 257 -12.67 16.00 24.40
C LEU A 257 -13.68 17.03 24.92
N ALA A 258 -14.08 16.95 26.20
CA ALA A 258 -14.92 17.95 26.86
C ALA A 258 -14.29 19.34 26.86
N LYS A 259 -12.97 19.45 27.14
CA LYS A 259 -12.25 20.72 27.06
C LYS A 259 -12.30 21.31 25.66
N ILE A 260 -12.07 20.50 24.63
CA ILE A 260 -12.02 20.97 23.24
C ILE A 260 -13.42 21.36 22.73
N LEU A 261 -14.46 20.61 23.12
CA LEU A 261 -15.85 21.02 22.91
C LEU A 261 -16.18 22.39 23.53
N ASN A 262 -15.69 22.65 24.75
CA ASN A 262 -15.87 23.94 25.40
C ASN A 262 -15.06 25.06 24.70
N GLU A 263 -13.86 24.77 24.20
CA GLU A 263 -13.07 25.72 23.39
C GLU A 263 -13.70 26.05 22.04
N LEU A 264 -14.43 25.11 21.42
CA LEU A 264 -15.17 25.34 20.17
C LEU A 264 -16.48 26.11 20.41
N LYS A 265 -17.18 25.83 21.53
CA LYS A 265 -18.41 26.53 21.93
C LYS A 265 -18.17 27.92 22.53
N ALA A 266 -16.95 28.20 23.01
CA ALA A 266 -16.60 29.52 23.49
C ALA A 266 -16.76 30.55 22.35
N PRO A 267 -17.48 31.67 22.56
CA PRO A 267 -17.68 32.66 21.51
C PRO A 267 -16.31 33.16 21.04
N GLN A 268 -15.95 32.83 19.79
CA GLN A 268 -14.68 33.24 19.23
C GLN A 268 -14.67 34.76 19.17
N LYS A 269 -13.85 35.38 20.02
CA LYS A 269 -13.65 36.83 20.05
C LYS A 269 -13.29 37.24 18.62
N PRO A 270 -14.09 38.09 17.93
CA PRO A 270 -13.98 38.27 16.49
C PRO A 270 -12.64 38.92 16.14
N ALA A 271 -11.65 38.08 15.84
CA ALA A 271 -10.27 38.46 15.59
C ALA A 271 -10.12 38.92 14.14
N ALA A 272 -10.87 39.96 13.79
CA ALA A 272 -11.04 40.60 12.47
C ALA A 272 -10.30 39.92 11.30
N PRO A 273 -10.77 38.76 10.80
CA PRO A 273 -10.24 38.14 9.61
C PRO A 273 -11.03 38.66 8.40
N LYS A 274 -10.31 39.03 7.33
CA LYS A 274 -10.94 39.28 6.02
C LYS A 274 -11.34 37.94 5.41
N GLY A 275 -12.54 37.48 5.73
CA GLY A 275 -13.15 36.23 5.25
C GLY A 275 -12.67 34.96 5.99
N PRO A 276 -13.42 33.84 5.86
CA PRO A 276 -12.96 32.54 6.32
C PRO A 276 -11.75 32.11 5.48
N SER A 277 -10.58 31.99 6.10
CA SER A 277 -9.38 31.52 5.43
C SER A 277 -9.05 30.08 5.83
N LEU A 278 -8.45 29.31 4.92
CA LEU A 278 -7.99 27.94 5.17
C LEU A 278 -6.98 27.86 6.34
N GLN A 279 -6.34 28.98 6.72
CA GLN A 279 -5.50 29.06 7.91
C GLN A 279 -6.30 28.96 9.21
N ALA A 280 -7.50 29.54 9.28
CA ALA A 280 -8.38 29.45 10.44
C ALA A 280 -8.93 28.01 10.59
N LEU A 281 -9.38 27.40 9.49
CA LEU A 281 -9.76 25.99 9.47
C LEU A 281 -8.57 25.08 9.84
N GLY A 282 -7.39 25.34 9.27
CA GLY A 282 -6.17 24.60 9.60
C GLY A 282 -5.83 24.61 11.09
N TYR A 283 -6.18 25.68 11.81
CA TYR A 283 -6.05 25.75 13.27
C TYR A 283 -7.10 24.90 14.01
N ASN A 284 -8.36 24.87 13.55
CA ASN A 284 -9.42 24.01 14.13
C ASN A 284 -9.19 22.52 13.81
N VAL A 285 -8.75 22.19 12.59
CA VAL A 285 -8.28 20.85 12.19
C VAL A 285 -7.03 20.47 12.99
N TYR A 286 -6.09 21.40 13.23
CA TYR A 286 -4.96 21.14 14.13
C TYR A 286 -5.42 20.86 15.57
N LYS A 287 -6.41 21.59 16.11
CA LYS A 287 -7.01 21.29 17.42
C LYS A 287 -7.63 19.88 17.45
N LEU A 288 -8.36 19.49 16.41
CA LEU A 288 -8.92 18.15 16.25
C LEU A 288 -7.81 17.08 16.18
N LEU A 289 -6.82 17.25 15.31
CA LEU A 289 -5.69 16.31 15.18
C LEU A 289 -4.91 16.20 16.49
N ARG A 290 -4.75 17.30 17.24
CA ARG A 290 -4.14 17.32 18.58
C ARG A 290 -5.01 16.59 19.63
N ALA A 291 -6.34 16.71 19.55
CA ALA A 291 -7.27 15.94 20.37
C ALA A 291 -7.10 14.44 20.17
N LEU A 292 -6.99 14.04 18.90
CA LEU A 292 -6.91 12.65 18.47
C LEU A 292 -5.51 12.05 18.71
N SER A 293 -4.44 12.82 18.54
CA SER A 293 -3.05 12.38 18.77
C SER A 293 -2.66 12.33 20.24
N GLY A 294 -3.39 13.04 21.13
CA GLY A 294 -3.23 12.95 22.57
C GLY A 294 -3.78 11.65 23.19
N VAL A 295 -4.34 10.77 22.37
CA VAL A 295 -4.84 9.44 22.75
C VAL A 295 -3.90 8.41 22.13
N GLU A 296 -2.94 7.89 22.91
CA GLU A 296 -1.83 7.06 22.40
C GLU A 296 -2.28 5.76 21.71
N SER A 297 -3.54 5.34 21.89
CA SER A 297 -4.15 4.15 21.28
C SER A 297 -4.93 4.39 19.98
N LEU A 298 -5.14 5.63 19.52
CA LEU A 298 -5.85 5.92 18.26
C LEU A 298 -4.92 5.87 17.03
N ALA A 299 -4.34 4.70 16.80
CA ALA A 299 -3.92 4.26 15.47
C ALA A 299 -5.17 3.98 14.59
N VAL A 300 -5.93 5.02 14.26
CA VAL A 300 -7.21 4.88 13.54
C VAL A 300 -7.11 5.49 12.14
N ASN A 301 -7.36 4.61 11.18
CA ASN A 301 -7.24 4.77 9.74
C ASN A 301 -8.08 5.97 9.21
N SER A 302 -7.57 6.73 8.23
CA SER A 302 -8.37 7.76 7.54
C SER A 302 -9.57 7.16 6.81
N ALA A 303 -9.50 5.90 6.38
CA ALA A 303 -10.66 5.14 5.92
C ALA A 303 -11.70 4.91 7.04
N HIS A 304 -11.30 4.82 8.32
CA HIS A 304 -12.25 4.78 9.43
C HIS A 304 -12.91 6.15 9.66
N TYR A 305 -12.21 7.28 9.47
CA TYR A 305 -12.84 8.61 9.51
C TYR A 305 -13.77 8.84 8.31
N ALA A 306 -13.37 8.43 7.11
CA ALA A 306 -14.24 8.42 5.92
C ALA A 306 -15.44 7.46 6.09
N ARG A 307 -15.25 6.33 6.77
CA ARG A 307 -16.32 5.39 7.13
C ARG A 307 -17.22 5.94 8.23
N LEU A 308 -16.72 6.66 9.22
CA LEU A 308 -17.54 7.33 10.25
C LEU A 308 -18.32 8.51 9.66
N LEU A 309 -17.75 9.25 8.70
CA LEU A 309 -18.46 10.22 7.86
C LEU A 309 -19.59 9.51 7.11
N LYS A 310 -19.29 8.44 6.38
CA LYS A 310 -20.28 7.60 5.66
C LYS A 310 -21.38 7.05 6.59
N GLU A 311 -21.02 6.45 7.73
CA GLU A 311 -21.94 5.90 8.73
C GLU A 311 -22.82 6.98 9.39
N ALA A 312 -22.32 8.22 9.50
CA ALA A 312 -23.13 9.37 9.93
C ALA A 312 -24.10 9.89 8.85
N PHE A 313 -23.82 9.65 7.56
CA PHE A 313 -24.75 9.92 6.45
C PHE A 313 -25.78 8.78 6.22
N GLU A 314 -25.52 7.57 6.74
CA GLU A 314 -26.31 6.35 6.48
C GLU A 314 -27.23 5.91 7.65
N THR A 315 -27.33 6.68 8.73
CA THR A 315 -28.15 6.34 9.92
C THR A 315 -29.31 7.33 10.15
N ASP A 316 -30.32 6.92 10.94
CA ASP A 316 -31.55 7.67 11.30
C ASP A 316 -31.29 8.93 12.18
N ILE A 317 -30.38 9.79 11.74
CA ILE A 317 -30.06 11.09 12.37
C ILE A 317 -30.87 12.22 11.69
N LEU A 318 -31.54 11.93 10.57
CA LEU A 318 -32.25 12.91 9.74
C LEU A 318 -33.48 13.54 10.41
N THR A 319 -34.02 12.93 11.47
CA THR A 319 -35.22 13.38 12.20
C THR A 319 -35.02 14.60 13.09
N GLU A 320 -33.78 14.92 13.46
CA GLU A 320 -33.44 16.08 14.32
C GLU A 320 -32.74 17.23 13.55
N LEU A 321 -32.59 17.11 12.23
CA LEU A 321 -31.93 18.12 11.41
C LEU A 321 -32.84 19.32 11.13
N SER A 322 -32.28 20.53 11.22
CA SER A 322 -32.91 21.78 10.76
C SER A 322 -33.15 21.78 9.25
N PRO A 323 -34.07 22.62 8.71
CA PRO A 323 -34.39 22.62 7.28
C PRO A 323 -33.17 22.83 6.35
N ALA A 324 -32.19 23.65 6.75
CA ALA A 324 -30.97 23.85 5.97
C ALA A 324 -30.05 22.61 5.98
N GLN A 325 -29.98 21.89 7.12
CA GLN A 325 -29.25 20.62 7.21
C GLN A 325 -29.97 19.52 6.43
N GLN A 326 -31.31 19.47 6.44
CA GLN A 326 -32.09 18.57 5.58
C GLN A 326 -31.86 18.86 4.09
N GLN A 327 -31.80 20.13 3.68
CA GLN A 327 -31.52 20.53 2.31
C GLN A 327 -30.10 20.15 1.86
N MET A 328 -29.08 20.37 2.70
CA MET A 328 -27.70 19.93 2.40
C MET A 328 -27.57 18.41 2.39
N ALA A 329 -28.20 17.70 3.34
CA ALA A 329 -28.25 16.24 3.35
C ALA A 329 -28.95 15.70 2.10
N ALA A 330 -30.06 16.30 1.66
CA ALA A 330 -30.75 15.94 0.42
C ALA A 330 -29.90 16.20 -0.83
N VAL A 331 -29.12 17.30 -0.87
CA VAL A 331 -28.16 17.56 -1.97
C VAL A 331 -27.05 16.50 -1.99
N LEU A 332 -26.47 16.17 -0.83
CA LEU A 332 -25.41 15.15 -0.73
C LEU A 332 -25.94 13.73 -1.02
N GLN A 333 -27.15 13.39 -0.57
CA GLN A 333 -27.83 12.14 -0.91
C GLN A 333 -28.21 12.08 -2.40
N ALA A 334 -28.67 13.18 -3.00
CA ALA A 334 -28.93 13.25 -4.43
C ALA A 334 -27.63 13.15 -5.25
N GLN A 335 -26.53 13.73 -4.78
CA GLN A 335 -25.20 13.57 -5.37
C GLN A 335 -24.68 12.13 -5.24
N GLU A 336 -24.87 11.46 -4.09
CA GLU A 336 -24.47 10.04 -3.96
C GLU A 336 -25.39 9.13 -4.78
N ALA A 337 -26.71 9.38 -4.83
CA ALA A 337 -27.64 8.69 -5.74
C ALA A 337 -27.28 8.90 -7.22
N ALA A 338 -26.82 10.10 -7.60
CA ALA A 338 -26.30 10.37 -8.94
C ALA A 338 -24.93 9.69 -9.19
N ARG A 339 -24.07 9.58 -8.18
CA ARG A 339 -22.82 8.79 -8.21
C ARG A 339 -23.04 7.28 -8.17
N LEU A 340 -24.22 6.82 -7.73
CA LEU A 340 -24.65 5.42 -7.69
C LEU A 340 -25.25 4.93 -9.00
N ARG A 341 -25.56 5.83 -9.95
CA ARG A 341 -25.65 5.43 -11.36
C ARG A 341 -24.26 5.01 -11.81
N ILE A 342 -24.04 3.70 -11.86
CA ILE A 342 -22.84 3.09 -12.43
C ILE A 342 -22.85 3.39 -13.93
N SER A 343 -22.28 4.53 -14.30
CA SER A 343 -22.08 4.91 -15.69
C SER A 343 -21.11 3.90 -16.33
N PRO A 344 -21.40 3.34 -17.53
CA PRO A 344 -20.61 2.25 -18.10
C PRO A 344 -19.10 2.55 -18.23
N ASP A 345 -18.74 3.82 -18.48
CA ASP A 345 -17.36 4.32 -18.51
C ASP A 345 -16.59 4.22 -17.16
N LYS A 346 -17.31 3.97 -16.05
CA LYS A 346 -16.75 3.82 -14.71
C LYS A 346 -16.62 2.36 -14.26
N VAL A 347 -17.04 1.40 -15.08
CA VAL A 347 -16.83 -0.03 -14.83
C VAL A 347 -15.51 -0.48 -15.45
N THR A 348 -14.76 -1.29 -14.73
CA THR A 348 -13.57 -1.97 -15.26
C THR A 348 -13.65 -3.44 -14.87
N VAL A 349 -13.49 -4.34 -15.84
CA VAL A 349 -13.34 -5.78 -15.55
C VAL A 349 -11.84 -6.10 -15.50
N LYS A 350 -11.42 -6.90 -14.51
CA LYS A 350 -10.05 -7.40 -14.39
C LYS A 350 -10.06 -8.91 -14.20
N VAL A 351 -9.24 -9.62 -14.97
CA VAL A 351 -8.99 -11.05 -14.73
C VAL A 351 -8.02 -11.20 -13.55
N THR A 352 -8.22 -12.21 -12.71
CA THR A 352 -7.34 -12.50 -11.56
C THR A 352 -7.16 -14.00 -11.33
N GLY A 353 -5.94 -14.42 -11.02
CA GLY A 353 -5.61 -15.76 -10.51
C GLY A 353 -5.52 -15.80 -8.98
N ASN A 354 -6.17 -14.86 -8.29
CA ASN A 354 -6.11 -14.77 -6.84
C ASN A 354 -6.92 -15.91 -6.18
N SER A 355 -6.20 -16.93 -5.70
CA SER A 355 -6.77 -18.09 -5.00
C SER A 355 -7.64 -17.76 -3.79
N ARG A 356 -7.61 -16.55 -3.23
CA ARG A 356 -8.57 -16.14 -2.17
C ARG A 356 -10.03 -16.07 -2.65
N LEU A 357 -10.27 -16.06 -3.97
CA LEU A 357 -11.59 -16.19 -4.56
C LEU A 357 -12.07 -17.66 -4.65
N ILE A 358 -11.16 -18.63 -4.49
CA ILE A 358 -11.44 -20.07 -4.55
C ILE A 358 -10.84 -20.74 -3.32
N GLN A 359 -11.62 -20.77 -2.24
CA GLN A 359 -11.27 -21.42 -0.97
C GLN A 359 -12.04 -22.75 -0.83
N GLU A 360 -11.63 -23.63 0.09
CA GLU A 360 -12.29 -24.94 0.25
C GLU A 360 -13.75 -24.80 0.73
N ASP A 361 -14.05 -23.71 1.42
CA ASP A 361 -15.32 -23.35 2.06
C ASP A 361 -16.08 -22.21 1.35
N ALA A 362 -15.42 -21.37 0.53
CA ALA A 362 -16.05 -20.25 -0.17
C ALA A 362 -15.55 -20.11 -1.64
N TRP A 363 -16.48 -20.11 -2.59
CA TRP A 363 -16.21 -20.02 -4.04
C TRP A 363 -16.84 -18.77 -4.66
N ALA A 364 -16.10 -17.67 -4.68
CA ALA A 364 -16.51 -16.42 -5.31
C ALA A 364 -15.90 -16.32 -6.73
N LEU A 365 -16.67 -16.65 -7.77
CA LEU A 365 -16.17 -16.65 -9.16
C LEU A 365 -15.81 -15.24 -9.66
N ALA A 366 -16.34 -14.20 -9.01
CA ALA A 366 -15.86 -12.84 -9.11
C ALA A 366 -15.85 -12.14 -7.74
N THR A 367 -15.47 -10.87 -7.72
CA THR A 367 -15.76 -9.94 -6.61
C THR A 367 -15.84 -8.51 -7.13
N MET A 368 -16.79 -7.70 -6.65
CA MET A 368 -16.90 -6.28 -7.01
C MET A 368 -16.34 -5.32 -5.95
N LYS A 369 -15.49 -4.38 -6.39
CA LYS A 369 -14.94 -3.29 -5.55
C LYS A 369 -15.31 -1.91 -6.12
N LYS A 370 -16.11 -1.12 -5.39
CA LYS A 370 -16.30 0.32 -5.66
C LYS A 370 -15.16 1.13 -5.02
N SER A 371 -14.49 1.96 -5.81
CA SER A 371 -13.56 2.99 -5.33
C SER A 371 -14.34 4.12 -4.69
N PHE A 372 -14.09 4.39 -3.40
CA PHE A 372 -14.73 5.48 -2.66
C PHE A 372 -14.46 6.85 -3.31
N TRP A 373 -13.19 7.13 -3.62
CA TRP A 373 -12.75 8.45 -4.10
C TRP A 373 -13.16 8.76 -5.54
N THR A 374 -13.22 7.75 -6.42
CA THR A 374 -13.46 7.96 -7.86
C THR A 374 -14.82 7.46 -8.35
N GLY A 375 -15.56 6.75 -7.51
CA GLY A 375 -16.80 6.07 -7.89
C GLY A 375 -16.62 4.93 -8.90
N ARG A 376 -15.39 4.64 -9.36
CA ARG A 376 -15.12 3.55 -10.30
C ARG A 376 -15.42 2.20 -9.68
N VAL A 377 -16.07 1.33 -10.43
CA VAL A 377 -16.38 -0.04 -10.05
C VAL A 377 -15.39 -0.95 -10.75
N THR A 378 -14.70 -1.82 -10.01
CA THR A 378 -13.86 -2.88 -10.60
C THR A 378 -14.45 -4.23 -10.25
N ILE A 379 -14.85 -4.99 -11.26
CA ILE A 379 -15.24 -6.40 -11.14
C ILE A 379 -14.00 -7.24 -11.40
N TYR A 380 -13.57 -8.02 -10.42
CA TYR A 380 -12.48 -8.97 -10.56
C TYR A 380 -13.08 -10.34 -10.88
N VAL A 381 -12.83 -10.89 -12.06
CA VAL A 381 -13.32 -12.21 -12.48
C VAL A 381 -12.17 -13.22 -12.35
N HIS A 382 -12.41 -14.35 -11.69
CA HIS A 382 -11.37 -15.36 -11.53
C HIS A 382 -11.09 -16.08 -12.85
N GLU A 383 -9.82 -16.31 -13.19
CA GLU A 383 -9.41 -16.94 -14.46
C GLU A 383 -10.04 -18.32 -14.67
N ALA A 384 -10.24 -19.08 -13.59
CA ALA A 384 -10.90 -20.39 -13.63
C ALA A 384 -12.33 -20.33 -14.18
N PHE A 385 -13.07 -19.24 -13.95
CA PHE A 385 -14.40 -19.05 -14.55
C PHE A 385 -14.29 -18.86 -16.05
N LEU A 386 -13.40 -17.97 -16.51
CA LEU A 386 -13.16 -17.72 -17.93
C LEU A 386 -12.69 -19.00 -18.66
N ASN A 387 -11.80 -19.76 -18.04
CA ASN A 387 -11.36 -21.05 -18.55
C ASN A 387 -12.52 -22.05 -18.65
N SER A 388 -13.45 -22.05 -17.69
CA SER A 388 -14.63 -22.95 -17.69
C SER A 388 -15.67 -22.62 -18.76
N ILE A 389 -15.73 -21.37 -19.23
CA ILE A 389 -16.63 -20.94 -20.31
C ILE A 389 -15.94 -20.83 -21.69
N SER A 390 -14.62 -21.01 -21.75
CA SER A 390 -13.84 -20.81 -22.99
C SER A 390 -14.22 -21.74 -24.15
N ASN A 391 -14.86 -22.87 -23.87
CA ASN A 391 -15.40 -23.81 -24.86
C ASN A 391 -16.86 -23.53 -25.27
N LYS A 392 -17.51 -22.53 -24.66
CA LYS A 392 -18.88 -22.11 -24.98
C LYS A 392 -18.91 -21.21 -26.20
N SER A 393 -20.07 -21.09 -26.83
CA SER A 393 -20.27 -20.14 -27.92
C SER A 393 -20.11 -18.69 -27.42
N PRO A 394 -19.65 -17.71 -28.24
CA PRO A 394 -19.52 -16.33 -27.79
C PRO A 394 -20.80 -15.72 -27.19
N PRO A 395 -22.02 -16.00 -27.69
CA PRO A 395 -23.26 -15.57 -27.04
C PRO A 395 -23.47 -16.17 -25.64
N GLU A 396 -23.21 -17.47 -25.43
CA GLU A 396 -23.25 -18.08 -24.09
C GLU A 396 -22.19 -17.46 -23.16
N GLN A 397 -20.98 -17.19 -23.66
CA GLN A 397 -19.93 -16.54 -22.86
C GLN A 397 -20.37 -15.15 -22.40
N GLU A 398 -21.00 -14.37 -23.29
CA GLU A 398 -21.54 -13.05 -22.97
C GLU A 398 -22.69 -13.13 -21.95
N GLU A 399 -23.61 -14.08 -22.12
CA GLU A 399 -24.72 -14.32 -21.19
C GLU A 399 -24.22 -14.70 -19.78
N LEU A 400 -23.27 -15.64 -19.70
CA LEU A 400 -22.67 -16.08 -18.43
C LEU A 400 -21.87 -14.95 -17.75
N LEU A 401 -21.18 -14.09 -18.52
CA LEU A 401 -20.50 -12.91 -17.99
C LEU A 401 -21.48 -11.83 -17.51
N ARG A 402 -22.61 -11.64 -18.21
CA ARG A 402 -23.70 -10.73 -17.79
C ARG A 402 -24.35 -11.24 -16.50
N ALA A 403 -24.62 -12.54 -16.39
CA ALA A 403 -25.16 -13.18 -15.19
C ALA A 403 -24.22 -13.01 -13.99
N LEU A 404 -22.91 -13.25 -14.17
CA LEU A 404 -21.91 -13.06 -13.12
C LEU A 404 -21.83 -11.58 -12.67
N ALA A 405 -21.81 -10.63 -13.62
CA ALA A 405 -21.80 -9.20 -13.28
C ALA A 405 -23.09 -8.75 -12.56
N ALA A 406 -24.24 -9.31 -12.92
CA ALA A 406 -25.52 -9.06 -12.25
C ALA A 406 -25.52 -9.61 -10.81
N HIS A 407 -25.06 -10.86 -10.61
CA HIS A 407 -24.88 -11.48 -9.29
C HIS A 407 -24.01 -10.61 -8.38
N GLU A 408 -22.81 -10.25 -8.82
CA GLU A 408 -21.87 -9.41 -8.05
C GLU A 408 -22.45 -8.03 -7.70
N THR A 409 -23.21 -7.44 -8.62
CA THR A 409 -23.89 -6.16 -8.39
C THR A 409 -24.98 -6.30 -7.35
N PHE A 410 -25.75 -7.39 -7.40
CA PHE A 410 -26.85 -7.68 -6.48
C PHE A 410 -26.32 -8.01 -5.07
N GLU A 411 -25.26 -8.82 -4.97
CA GLU A 411 -24.57 -9.15 -3.72
C GLU A 411 -24.01 -7.90 -3.04
N TYR A 412 -23.27 -7.07 -3.78
CA TYR A 412 -22.74 -5.83 -3.25
C TYR A 412 -23.85 -4.89 -2.74
N ALA A 413 -24.95 -4.75 -3.48
CA ALA A 413 -26.08 -3.93 -3.07
C ALA A 413 -26.78 -4.49 -1.82
N ALA A 414 -26.99 -5.81 -1.75
CA ALA A 414 -27.59 -6.48 -0.59
C ALA A 414 -26.74 -6.33 0.68
N LEU A 415 -25.41 -6.47 0.57
CA LEU A 415 -24.48 -6.37 1.68
C LEU A 415 -24.23 -4.92 2.14
N ASN A 416 -24.08 -3.99 1.19
CA ASN A 416 -23.59 -2.62 1.46
C ASN A 416 -24.66 -1.53 1.38
N MET A 417 -25.85 -1.82 0.86
CA MET A 417 -26.92 -0.83 0.65
C MET A 417 -28.28 -1.35 1.17
N PRO A 418 -28.50 -1.38 2.50
CA PRO A 418 -29.74 -1.90 3.11
C PRO A 418 -31.05 -1.33 2.57
N ALA A 419 -31.03 -0.06 2.12
CA ALA A 419 -32.19 0.65 1.56
C ALA A 419 -32.42 0.43 0.05
N SER A 420 -31.56 -0.33 -0.64
CA SER A 420 -31.81 -0.77 -2.02
C SER A 420 -32.83 -1.91 -2.07
N ASP A 421 -33.49 -2.15 -3.21
CA ASP A 421 -34.36 -3.31 -3.39
C ASP A 421 -33.67 -4.64 -3.00
N ALA A 422 -32.40 -4.80 -3.39
CA ALA A 422 -31.54 -5.93 -2.99
C ALA A 422 -31.34 -6.00 -1.47
N GLY A 423 -31.01 -4.86 -0.87
CA GLY A 423 -30.86 -4.71 0.57
C GLY A 423 -32.14 -5.04 1.33
N ALA A 424 -33.30 -4.63 0.85
CA ALA A 424 -34.61 -4.85 1.44
C ALA A 424 -35.03 -6.34 1.37
N VAL A 425 -34.90 -6.97 0.20
CA VAL A 425 -35.15 -8.41 0.02
C VAL A 425 -34.25 -9.23 0.96
N PHE A 426 -32.96 -8.93 1.01
CA PHE A 426 -32.03 -9.63 1.90
C PHE A 426 -32.32 -9.34 3.40
N THR A 427 -32.75 -8.13 3.75
CA THR A 427 -33.21 -7.83 5.13
C THR A 427 -34.40 -8.70 5.52
N CYS A 428 -35.37 -8.85 4.61
CA CYS A 428 -36.55 -9.67 4.86
C CYS A 428 -36.18 -11.13 5.08
N TYR A 429 -35.27 -11.68 4.26
CA TYR A 429 -34.75 -13.03 4.44
C TYR A 429 -34.04 -13.23 5.79
N LEU A 430 -33.16 -12.30 6.18
CA LEU A 430 -32.49 -12.36 7.49
C LEU A 430 -33.48 -12.29 8.66
N LYS A 431 -34.57 -11.53 8.52
CA LYS A 431 -35.67 -11.53 9.51
C LYS A 431 -36.42 -12.86 9.58
N THR A 432 -36.63 -13.54 8.44
CA THR A 432 -37.22 -14.89 8.43
C THR A 432 -36.32 -15.90 9.16
N LEU A 433 -35.00 -15.82 9.02
CA LEU A 433 -34.05 -16.70 9.71
C LEU A 433 -33.89 -16.42 11.20
N TYR A 434 -33.76 -15.14 11.58
CA TYR A 434 -33.30 -14.72 12.91
C TYR A 434 -34.35 -13.98 13.74
N GLY A 435 -35.56 -13.80 13.21
CA GLY A 435 -36.65 -13.03 13.80
C GLY A 435 -36.55 -11.52 13.55
N ASP A 436 -37.51 -10.77 14.11
CA ASP A 436 -37.55 -9.30 14.05
C ASP A 436 -36.50 -8.64 14.96
N LEU A 437 -35.22 -8.91 14.66
CA LEU A 437 -34.10 -8.24 15.31
C LEU A 437 -34.03 -6.75 14.89
N PRO A 438 -33.55 -5.85 15.78
CA PRO A 438 -33.22 -4.48 15.43
C PRO A 438 -32.27 -4.39 14.22
N ALA A 439 -32.39 -3.33 13.43
CA ALA A 439 -31.60 -3.16 12.20
C ALA A 439 -30.07 -3.20 12.43
N ASN A 440 -29.61 -2.74 13.60
CA ASN A 440 -28.20 -2.82 14.00
C ASN A 440 -27.73 -4.26 14.23
N ASP A 441 -28.61 -5.13 14.76
CA ASP A 441 -28.28 -6.52 15.09
C ASP A 441 -28.34 -7.42 13.85
N LEU A 442 -29.19 -7.07 12.86
CA LEU A 442 -29.19 -7.71 11.54
C LEU A 442 -27.90 -7.44 10.74
N ARG A 443 -27.13 -6.39 11.07
CA ARG A 443 -25.90 -6.01 10.34
C ARG A 443 -24.81 -7.09 10.43
N GLN A 444 -24.71 -7.81 11.54
CA GLN A 444 -23.72 -8.89 11.72
C GLN A 444 -24.02 -10.13 10.85
N TYR A 445 -25.28 -10.29 10.41
CA TYR A 445 -25.73 -11.41 9.59
C TYR A 445 -25.75 -11.10 8.08
N ARG A 446 -25.37 -9.89 7.67
CA ARG A 446 -25.11 -9.59 6.24
C ARG A 446 -23.75 -10.14 5.80
N THR A 447 -23.68 -11.46 5.66
CA THR A 447 -22.54 -12.19 5.10
C THR A 447 -22.83 -12.63 3.67
N ALA A 448 -21.78 -12.92 2.89
CA ALA A 448 -21.91 -13.50 1.55
C ALA A 448 -22.68 -14.84 1.61
N ASP A 449 -22.32 -15.71 2.56
CA ASP A 449 -22.97 -17.00 2.79
C ASP A 449 -24.49 -16.87 2.98
N ASN A 450 -24.92 -15.98 3.88
CA ASN A 450 -26.34 -15.73 4.11
C ASN A 450 -27.02 -15.11 2.88
N PHE A 451 -26.31 -14.31 2.09
CA PHE A 451 -26.82 -13.79 0.83
C PHE A 451 -26.97 -14.89 -0.22
N HIS A 452 -26.03 -15.84 -0.33
CA HIS A 452 -26.17 -16.99 -1.23
C HIS A 452 -27.32 -17.91 -0.79
N SER A 453 -27.47 -18.17 0.51
CA SER A 453 -28.64 -18.87 1.05
C SER A 453 -29.95 -18.09 0.85
N CYS A 454 -29.90 -16.76 0.77
CA CYS A 454 -31.04 -15.94 0.34
C CYS A 454 -31.38 -16.20 -1.13
N ILE A 455 -30.40 -16.22 -2.04
CA ILE A 455 -30.63 -16.56 -3.46
C ILE A 455 -31.19 -17.98 -3.61
N GLU A 456 -30.67 -18.97 -2.88
CA GLU A 456 -31.19 -20.34 -2.89
C GLU A 456 -32.66 -20.39 -2.44
N TYR A 457 -32.98 -19.69 -1.36
CA TYR A 457 -34.33 -19.56 -0.84
C TYR A 457 -35.28 -18.86 -1.83
N LEU A 458 -34.82 -17.80 -2.50
CA LEU A 458 -35.58 -17.08 -3.52
C LEU A 458 -35.82 -17.91 -4.79
N ALA A 459 -34.89 -18.79 -5.14
CA ALA A 459 -35.04 -19.78 -6.20
C ALA A 459 -35.91 -20.99 -5.79
N GLY A 460 -36.40 -21.03 -4.54
CA GLY A 460 -37.23 -22.11 -4.01
C GLY A 460 -36.46 -23.38 -3.62
N LEU A 461 -35.12 -23.34 -3.59
CA LEU A 461 -34.25 -24.49 -3.36
C LEU A 461 -34.14 -24.89 -1.88
N SER A 462 -34.61 -24.05 -0.96
CA SER A 462 -34.70 -24.34 0.48
C SER A 462 -36.07 -24.92 0.85
N GLU A 463 -36.09 -25.92 1.74
CA GLU A 463 -37.32 -26.58 2.23
C GLU A 463 -38.36 -25.62 2.85
N THR A 464 -37.97 -24.42 3.28
CA THR A 464 -38.84 -23.43 3.93
C THR A 464 -39.51 -22.41 2.99
N GLY A 465 -39.21 -22.47 1.68
CA GLY A 465 -40.03 -21.91 0.60
C GLY A 465 -40.11 -20.38 0.44
N PHE A 466 -39.90 -19.93 -0.80
CA PHE A 466 -40.18 -18.57 -1.29
C PHE A 466 -41.58 -18.05 -0.92
N ASP A 467 -42.57 -18.95 -0.86
CA ASP A 467 -43.98 -18.63 -0.58
C ASP A 467 -44.24 -18.13 0.85
N THR A 468 -43.28 -18.20 1.78
CA THR A 468 -43.45 -17.62 3.12
C THR A 468 -43.07 -16.13 3.20
N LEU A 469 -42.57 -15.52 2.12
CA LEU A 469 -42.32 -14.08 2.03
C LEU A 469 -43.61 -13.26 1.77
N PRO A 470 -43.68 -11.99 2.24
CA PRO A 470 -44.72 -11.04 1.85
C PRO A 470 -44.77 -10.80 0.34
N GLU A 471 -45.96 -10.56 -0.22
CA GLU A 471 -46.12 -10.44 -1.69
C GLU A 471 -45.37 -9.22 -2.27
N GLU A 472 -45.19 -8.12 -1.54
CA GLU A 472 -44.36 -7.00 -2.01
C GLU A 472 -42.91 -7.45 -2.22
N ILE A 473 -42.38 -8.26 -1.29
CA ILE A 473 -41.03 -8.81 -1.36
C ILE A 473 -40.94 -9.89 -2.44
N ARG A 474 -41.94 -10.76 -2.60
CA ARG A 474 -42.00 -11.73 -3.70
C ARG A 474 -42.05 -11.05 -5.07
N SER A 475 -42.83 -9.97 -5.22
CA SER A 475 -42.89 -9.21 -6.48
C SER A 475 -41.57 -8.51 -6.80
N THR A 476 -40.89 -7.98 -5.77
CA THR A 476 -39.58 -7.35 -5.90
C THR A 476 -38.50 -8.39 -6.24
N ALA A 477 -38.48 -9.54 -5.57
CA ALA A 477 -37.59 -10.65 -5.89
C ALA A 477 -37.80 -11.16 -7.33
N ARG A 478 -39.04 -11.43 -7.75
CA ARG A 478 -39.37 -11.83 -9.15
C ARG A 478 -38.88 -10.81 -10.19
N ARG A 479 -38.89 -9.51 -9.86
CA ARG A 479 -38.35 -8.43 -10.71
C ARG A 479 -36.82 -8.44 -10.77
N LEU A 480 -36.15 -8.82 -9.68
CA LEU A 480 -34.70 -8.80 -9.52
C LEU A 480 -34.01 -10.06 -10.07
N THR A 481 -34.60 -11.24 -9.90
CA THR A 481 -34.02 -12.52 -10.34
C THR A 481 -34.24 -12.82 -11.82
N GLY A 482 -35.13 -12.08 -12.48
CA GLY A 482 -35.81 -12.55 -13.69
C GLY A 482 -36.81 -13.67 -13.36
N GLN A 483 -37.72 -13.95 -14.29
CA GLN A 483 -38.60 -15.10 -14.17
C GLN A 483 -37.86 -16.37 -14.59
N PHE A 484 -37.72 -17.32 -13.66
CA PHE A 484 -37.76 -18.73 -14.03
C PHE A 484 -39.24 -19.12 -14.12
N ASP A 485 -39.69 -19.60 -15.28
CA ASP A 485 -41.03 -20.16 -15.39
C ASP A 485 -41.15 -21.50 -14.62
N PRO A 486 -42.36 -22.02 -14.36
CA PRO A 486 -42.53 -23.25 -13.60
C PRO A 486 -41.85 -24.50 -14.22
N ALA A 487 -41.61 -24.52 -15.54
CA ALA A 487 -40.88 -25.60 -16.20
C ALA A 487 -39.36 -25.45 -15.99
N GLN A 488 -38.83 -24.23 -16.04
CA GLN A 488 -37.44 -23.93 -15.68
C GLN A 488 -37.18 -24.26 -14.19
N GLN A 489 -38.07 -23.86 -13.28
CA GLN A 489 -38.00 -24.23 -11.87
C GLN A 489 -38.02 -25.76 -11.67
N SER A 490 -38.94 -26.47 -12.35
CA SER A 490 -39.02 -27.93 -12.28
C SER A 490 -37.75 -28.62 -12.83
N MET A 491 -37.17 -28.08 -13.90
CA MET A 491 -35.92 -28.57 -14.49
C MET A 491 -34.71 -28.36 -13.56
N LEU A 492 -34.64 -27.21 -12.87
CA LEU A 492 -33.59 -26.95 -11.87
C LEU A 492 -33.73 -27.87 -10.66
N MET A 493 -34.95 -28.12 -10.17
CA MET A 493 -35.21 -29.10 -9.12
C MET A 493 -34.82 -30.52 -9.53
N ALA A 494 -35.18 -30.94 -10.75
CA ALA A 494 -34.80 -32.25 -11.28
C ALA A 494 -33.28 -32.40 -11.42
N ALA A 495 -32.57 -31.37 -11.88
CA ALA A 495 -31.10 -31.37 -11.98
C ALA A 495 -30.43 -31.43 -10.60
N ALA A 496 -30.95 -30.71 -9.61
CA ALA A 496 -30.48 -30.78 -8.22
C ALA A 496 -30.70 -32.17 -7.60
N GLN A 497 -31.89 -32.75 -7.79
CA GLN A 497 -32.24 -34.09 -7.32
C GLN A 497 -31.41 -35.18 -8.00
N GLN A 498 -31.15 -35.07 -9.31
CA GLN A 498 -30.28 -36.01 -10.02
C GLN A 498 -28.82 -35.91 -9.51
N ALA A 499 -28.30 -34.71 -9.30
CA ALA A 499 -26.96 -34.52 -8.74
C ALA A 499 -26.84 -35.11 -7.33
N ALA A 500 -27.89 -35.02 -6.50
CA ALA A 500 -27.96 -35.68 -5.20
C ALA A 500 -28.02 -37.22 -5.31
N ALA A 501 -28.83 -37.75 -6.24
CA ALA A 501 -28.95 -39.20 -6.47
C ALA A 501 -27.64 -39.84 -6.98
N GLU A 502 -26.91 -39.16 -7.86
CA GLU A 502 -25.59 -39.60 -8.34
C GLU A 502 -24.54 -39.73 -7.21
N THR A 503 -24.72 -39.03 -6.09
CA THR A 503 -23.82 -39.13 -4.92
C THR A 503 -24.19 -40.23 -3.91
N ALA A 504 -25.29 -40.97 -4.11
CA ALA A 504 -25.85 -41.88 -3.10
C ALA A 504 -25.30 -43.34 -3.13
N PHE A 505 -24.43 -43.70 -4.07
CA PHE A 505 -23.96 -45.09 -4.25
C PHE A 505 -22.51 -45.34 -3.78
N ALA A 506 -22.37 -45.88 -2.55
CA ALA A 506 -21.57 -47.08 -2.21
C ALA A 506 -21.14 -47.11 -0.72
N PRO A 507 -21.63 -48.07 0.10
CA PRO A 507 -21.13 -48.26 1.46
C PRO A 507 -19.89 -49.19 1.49
N VAL A 508 -18.71 -48.64 1.77
CA VAL A 508 -17.48 -49.44 1.98
C VAL A 508 -17.38 -49.91 3.44
N ARG A 509 -17.25 -51.22 3.65
CA ARG A 509 -17.15 -51.85 4.99
C ARG A 509 -15.71 -51.87 5.54
N ASN A 510 -15.45 -51.01 6.52
CA ASN A 510 -14.48 -51.14 7.64
C ASN A 510 -12.97 -51.37 7.35
N PRO A 511 -12.07 -51.04 8.31
CA PRO A 511 -10.82 -50.37 7.95
C PRO A 511 -9.53 -50.99 8.53
N THR A 512 -8.39 -50.75 7.88
CA THR A 512 -7.07 -50.71 8.54
C THR A 512 -6.15 -49.71 7.81
N GLY A 513 -5.71 -48.65 8.51
CA GLY A 513 -4.72 -47.68 8.00
C GLY A 513 -5.06 -46.22 8.32
N PRO A 514 -4.05 -45.34 8.53
CA PRO A 514 -4.26 -43.94 8.90
C PRO A 514 -4.59 -43.05 7.69
N VAL A 515 -5.72 -43.34 7.02
CA VAL A 515 -6.34 -42.47 6.00
C VAL A 515 -7.78 -42.16 6.43
N GLY A 516 -7.92 -41.73 7.68
CA GLY A 516 -9.21 -41.53 8.35
C GLY A 516 -9.80 -40.12 8.27
N LEU A 517 -9.18 -39.20 7.50
CA LEU A 517 -9.58 -37.78 7.46
C LEU A 517 -10.12 -37.29 6.11
N LEU A 518 -9.94 -38.05 5.02
CA LEU A 518 -10.43 -37.67 3.68
C LEU A 518 -11.91 -38.09 3.43
N GLY A 519 -12.54 -38.78 4.37
CA GLY A 519 -13.93 -39.26 4.27
C GLY A 519 -15.00 -38.36 4.89
N ARG A 520 -14.70 -37.07 5.18
CA ARG A 520 -15.65 -36.14 5.83
C ARG A 520 -15.90 -34.82 5.11
N LEU A 521 -15.36 -34.62 3.91
CA LEU A 521 -15.67 -33.45 3.08
C LEU A 521 -16.89 -33.75 2.20
N ARG A 522 -18.04 -33.16 2.56
CA ARG A 522 -19.25 -33.19 1.72
C ARG A 522 -18.99 -32.39 0.44
N ILE A 523 -19.34 -33.00 -0.69
CA ILE A 523 -19.30 -32.40 -2.01
C ILE A 523 -20.30 -31.25 -2.06
N ASN A 524 -19.91 -30.09 -2.60
CA ASN A 524 -20.86 -29.00 -2.84
C ASN A 524 -20.55 -28.18 -4.10
N TYR A 525 -21.58 -27.47 -4.59
CA TYR A 525 -21.54 -26.40 -5.62
C TYR A 525 -21.12 -26.72 -7.07
N ARG A 526 -20.14 -27.60 -7.31
CA ARG A 526 -19.42 -27.71 -8.61
C ARG A 526 -20.23 -28.03 -9.88
N LYS A 527 -21.46 -28.54 -9.80
CA LYS A 527 -22.35 -28.75 -10.97
C LYS A 527 -23.44 -27.70 -11.12
N PHE A 528 -23.76 -26.94 -10.06
CA PHE A 528 -25.06 -26.28 -9.94
C PHE A 528 -25.12 -24.92 -10.68
N VAL A 529 -24.15 -24.03 -10.44
CA VAL A 529 -24.11 -22.69 -11.06
C VAL A 529 -23.95 -22.74 -12.59
N ILE A 530 -23.29 -23.77 -13.12
CA ILE A 530 -23.15 -23.97 -14.58
C ILE A 530 -24.49 -24.40 -15.20
N LEU A 531 -25.27 -25.25 -14.53
CA LEU A 531 -26.59 -25.69 -15.00
C LEU A 531 -27.69 -24.63 -14.87
N LEU A 532 -27.57 -23.72 -13.90
CA LEU A 532 -28.59 -22.70 -13.61
C LEU A 532 -28.78 -21.67 -14.73
N PHE A 533 -27.75 -21.45 -15.55
CA PHE A 533 -27.75 -20.42 -16.61
C PHE A 533 -27.61 -20.96 -18.04
N SER A 534 -27.17 -22.19 -18.26
CA SER A 534 -27.00 -22.74 -19.62
C SER A 534 -28.27 -23.35 -20.24
N ALA A 535 -29.46 -22.98 -19.76
CA ALA A 535 -30.71 -23.69 -20.04
C ALA A 535 -31.81 -22.78 -20.64
N VAL A 536 -31.42 -21.78 -21.44
CA VAL A 536 -32.34 -20.84 -22.10
C VAL A 536 -32.09 -20.78 -23.62
N THR A 537 -32.66 -21.72 -24.38
CA THR A 537 -33.15 -21.47 -25.76
C THR A 537 -33.91 -22.69 -26.32
N PRO A 538 -35.07 -22.51 -26.98
CA PRO A 538 -35.72 -23.57 -27.74
C PRO A 538 -35.11 -23.69 -29.15
N LEU A 539 -34.63 -24.88 -29.51
CA LEU A 539 -34.19 -25.19 -30.87
C LEU A 539 -35.39 -25.18 -31.85
N SER A 540 -35.24 -24.51 -32.99
CA SER A 540 -36.01 -24.85 -34.20
C SER A 540 -35.21 -24.56 -35.48
N ALA A 541 -35.47 -25.36 -36.51
CA ALA A 541 -35.00 -25.25 -37.90
C ALA A 541 -33.55 -25.71 -38.28
N PHE A 542 -33.50 -26.89 -38.92
CA PHE A 542 -32.60 -27.35 -40.00
C PHE A 542 -31.12 -27.76 -39.76
N MET A 543 -30.84 -28.97 -40.27
CA MET A 543 -29.55 -29.57 -40.70
C MET A 543 -29.47 -29.52 -42.25
N PRO A 544 -28.40 -29.98 -42.96
CA PRO A 544 -27.05 -30.42 -42.55
C PRO A 544 -25.87 -29.89 -43.45
N VAL A 545 -24.64 -30.44 -43.26
CA VAL A 545 -23.66 -30.93 -44.30
C VAL A 545 -22.20 -30.37 -44.30
N PHE A 546 -21.20 -31.29 -44.15
CA PHE A 546 -19.75 -31.32 -44.54
C PHE A 546 -18.76 -30.17 -44.14
N SER A 547 -17.43 -30.36 -44.00
CA SER A 547 -16.57 -31.56 -43.83
C SER A 547 -15.11 -31.24 -43.40
N ALA A 548 -14.52 -32.10 -42.56
CA ALA A 548 -13.14 -32.68 -42.61
C ALA A 548 -11.83 -31.83 -42.59
N ASN A 549 -10.81 -32.43 -41.92
CA ASN A 549 -9.34 -32.33 -42.10
C ASN A 549 -8.61 -31.03 -41.61
N ASN A 550 -7.35 -31.05 -41.10
CA ASN A 550 -6.41 -32.15 -40.82
C ASN A 550 -5.23 -31.77 -39.86
N THR A 551 -4.61 -32.80 -39.25
CA THR A 551 -3.18 -32.98 -38.87
C THR A 551 -2.39 -32.06 -37.91
N ILE A 552 -1.90 -32.71 -36.84
CA ILE A 552 -0.68 -32.49 -36.00
C ILE A 552 0.57 -33.00 -36.82
N PRO A 553 1.87 -32.64 -36.62
CA PRO A 553 2.77 -33.22 -35.57
C PRO A 553 4.05 -32.33 -35.19
N PRO A 554 5.19 -32.82 -34.58
CA PRO A 554 5.58 -32.46 -33.19
C PRO A 554 7.14 -32.32 -32.91
N TYR A 555 7.60 -32.62 -31.65
CA TYR A 555 8.99 -32.79 -31.11
C TYR A 555 9.78 -31.51 -30.67
N ALA A 556 10.80 -31.51 -29.75
CA ALA A 556 11.13 -32.30 -28.53
C ALA A 556 12.52 -31.94 -27.90
N TYR A 557 12.68 -32.09 -26.55
CA TYR A 557 13.94 -32.28 -25.75
C TYR A 557 15.08 -31.21 -25.79
N GLY A 558 15.95 -30.99 -24.78
CA GLY A 558 16.03 -31.47 -23.36
C GLY A 558 17.41 -31.18 -22.67
N SER A 559 17.47 -31.23 -21.31
CA SER A 559 18.67 -31.43 -20.40
C SER A 559 19.90 -30.45 -20.41
N ALA A 560 20.82 -30.37 -19.42
CA ALA A 560 20.85 -30.48 -17.93
C ALA A 560 22.30 -30.21 -17.35
N GLN A 561 22.46 -29.88 -16.04
CA GLN A 561 23.71 -30.01 -15.16
C GLN A 561 24.96 -29.09 -15.44
N ASN A 562 25.94 -28.76 -14.54
CA ASN A 562 26.14 -28.86 -13.06
C ASN A 562 27.41 -28.06 -12.52
N LEU A 563 27.40 -27.66 -11.22
CA LEU A 563 28.48 -27.67 -10.16
C LEU A 563 29.83 -26.82 -10.14
N TYR A 564 29.96 -25.97 -9.08
CA TYR A 564 31.00 -25.89 -7.98
C TYR A 564 32.30 -24.99 -7.89
N MET A 565 32.38 -24.26 -6.75
CA MET A 565 33.47 -23.91 -5.75
C MET A 565 34.76 -23.05 -6.01
N GLY A 566 35.14 -22.27 -4.97
CA GLY A 566 36.51 -21.72 -4.70
C GLY A 566 36.59 -20.49 -3.74
N GLU A 567 37.51 -20.44 -2.76
CA GLU A 567 37.55 -19.44 -1.64
C GLU A 567 38.91 -18.71 -1.39
N GLN A 568 38.84 -17.50 -0.78
CA GLN A 568 39.81 -16.74 0.09
C GLN A 568 41.24 -16.27 -0.35
N ILE A 569 41.61 -15.03 0.07
CA ILE A 569 42.80 -14.67 0.92
C ILE A 569 42.87 -13.16 1.32
N ASN A 570 43.41 -12.93 2.53
CA ASN A 570 43.74 -11.71 3.33
C ASN A 570 44.46 -10.51 2.62
N TYR A 571 44.32 -9.22 3.01
CA TYR A 571 44.67 -8.46 4.26
C TYR A 571 46.19 -8.14 4.40
N LEU A 572 46.52 -6.85 4.68
CA LEU A 572 47.83 -6.10 4.65
C LEU A 572 47.89 -5.10 3.46
N LEU A 573 48.19 -3.78 3.56
CA LEU A 573 48.94 -2.95 4.54
C LEU A 573 48.52 -1.44 4.57
N ASN A 574 49.22 -0.65 5.42
CA ASN A 574 48.93 0.73 5.91
C ASN A 574 50.15 1.69 5.72
N VAL A 575 50.18 3.05 5.84
CA VAL A 575 49.22 4.20 5.96
C VAL A 575 50.02 5.55 5.88
N LEU A 576 49.58 6.56 5.09
CA LEU A 576 50.00 8.00 5.04
C LEU A 576 51.51 8.32 4.73
N THR A 577 52.02 9.47 4.24
CA THR A 577 51.72 10.96 4.34
C THR A 577 52.35 11.84 3.20
N GLU A 578 51.68 12.95 2.85
CA GLU A 578 52.10 14.36 2.45
C GLU A 578 53.12 14.79 1.33
N GLU A 579 52.93 16.05 0.89
CA GLU A 579 53.61 16.97 -0.07
C GLU A 579 53.37 16.80 -1.60
N ILE A 580 53.08 17.95 -2.28
CA ILE A 580 52.45 18.00 -3.61
C ILE A 580 53.47 17.72 -4.74
N SER A 581 53.36 16.53 -5.34
CA SER A 581 54.34 15.99 -6.30
C SER A 581 54.04 16.33 -7.77
N LEU A 582 54.79 15.68 -8.68
CA LEU A 582 54.59 15.59 -10.15
C LEU A 582 53.14 15.29 -10.60
N GLN A 583 52.25 14.92 -9.68
CA GLN A 583 50.79 14.86 -9.85
C GLN A 583 50.21 16.07 -10.60
N GLU A 584 50.35 17.29 -10.08
CA GLU A 584 49.53 18.43 -10.54
C GLU A 584 49.81 18.82 -12.00
N VAL A 585 51.09 18.95 -12.36
CA VAL A 585 51.51 19.30 -13.74
C VAL A 585 51.04 18.25 -14.75
N SER A 586 51.09 16.98 -14.34
CA SER A 586 50.68 15.86 -15.21
C SER A 586 49.16 15.77 -15.34
N TYR A 587 48.41 16.06 -14.27
CA TYR A 587 46.95 16.06 -14.28
C TYR A 587 46.37 17.25 -15.05
N ALA A 588 46.95 18.44 -14.92
CA ALA A 588 46.59 19.61 -15.72
C ALA A 588 46.78 19.35 -17.23
N ARG A 589 47.88 18.70 -17.60
CA ARG A 589 48.15 18.31 -19.00
C ARG A 589 47.19 17.21 -19.50
N ALA A 590 46.84 16.25 -18.65
CA ALA A 590 45.86 15.22 -18.99
C ALA A 590 44.46 15.83 -19.21
N SER A 591 44.07 16.79 -18.37
CA SER A 591 42.82 17.54 -18.51
C SER A 591 42.77 18.36 -19.81
N ALA A 592 43.87 19.03 -20.19
CA ALA A 592 43.96 19.75 -21.47
C ALA A 592 43.82 18.82 -22.69
N LEU A 593 44.40 17.61 -22.64
CA LEU A 593 44.26 16.62 -23.71
C LEU A 593 42.82 16.08 -23.82
N LEU A 594 42.16 15.84 -22.68
CA LEU A 594 40.74 15.49 -22.65
C LEU A 594 39.86 16.62 -23.19
N ALA A 595 40.19 17.89 -22.94
CA ALA A 595 39.48 19.03 -23.51
C ALA A 595 39.61 19.08 -25.05
N VAL A 596 40.79 18.78 -25.61
CA VAL A 596 40.96 18.67 -27.08
C VAL A 596 40.17 17.49 -27.66
N MET A 597 40.06 16.37 -26.93
CA MET A 597 39.21 15.24 -27.34
C MET A 597 37.70 15.57 -27.25
N ALA A 598 37.32 16.50 -26.38
CA ALA A 598 35.94 16.95 -26.14
C ALA A 598 35.48 18.13 -27.02
N ASP A 599 36.40 18.87 -27.63
CA ASP A 599 36.08 20.07 -28.39
C ASP A 599 35.46 19.70 -29.74
N PRO A 600 34.16 20.01 -29.98
CA PRO A 600 33.48 19.66 -31.22
C PRO A 600 34.05 20.39 -32.45
N ALA A 601 34.81 21.48 -32.28
CA ALA A 601 35.45 22.20 -33.36
C ALA A 601 36.76 21.55 -33.86
N LYS A 602 37.29 20.53 -33.16
CA LYS A 602 38.52 19.82 -33.52
C LYS A 602 38.28 18.70 -34.52
N ASP A 603 39.19 18.54 -35.48
CA ASP A 603 39.08 17.48 -36.49
C ASP A 603 39.48 16.09 -35.95
N GLU A 604 39.15 15.03 -36.70
CA GLU A 604 39.41 13.64 -36.30
C GLU A 604 40.91 13.37 -36.10
N ALA A 605 41.80 14.01 -36.88
CA ALA A 605 43.24 13.82 -36.77
C ALA A 605 43.84 14.53 -35.54
N GLU A 606 43.32 15.71 -35.18
CA GLU A 606 43.66 16.42 -33.93
C GLU A 606 43.20 15.62 -32.69
N ARG A 607 41.94 15.13 -32.67
CA ARG A 607 41.42 14.33 -31.54
C ARG A 607 42.16 13.00 -31.38
N VAL A 608 42.48 12.31 -32.48
CA VAL A 608 43.29 11.08 -32.46
C VAL A 608 44.72 11.34 -31.96
N ARG A 609 45.32 12.50 -32.30
CA ARG A 609 46.63 12.90 -31.77
C ARG A 609 46.58 13.13 -30.25
N ALA A 610 45.59 13.88 -29.77
CA ALA A 610 45.41 14.14 -28.34
C ALA A 610 45.21 12.84 -27.53
N CYS A 611 44.44 11.88 -28.05
CA CYS A 611 44.25 10.57 -27.43
C CYS A 611 45.57 9.79 -27.28
N ARG A 612 46.44 9.79 -28.30
CA ARG A 612 47.76 9.14 -28.26
C ARG A 612 48.72 9.84 -27.30
N GLU A 613 48.71 11.17 -27.25
CA GLU A 613 49.51 11.93 -26.28
C GLU A 613 49.03 11.67 -24.83
N LEU A 614 47.72 11.51 -24.61
CA LEU A 614 47.18 11.16 -23.29
C LEU A 614 47.62 9.76 -22.85
N GLN A 615 47.61 8.78 -23.76
CA GLN A 615 48.13 7.43 -23.48
C GLN A 615 49.62 7.46 -23.11
N GLN A 616 50.45 8.24 -23.83
CA GLN A 616 51.88 8.39 -23.51
C GLN A 616 52.11 9.11 -22.17
N LEU A 617 51.31 10.13 -21.86
CA LEU A 617 51.36 10.85 -20.58
C LEU A 617 50.99 9.93 -19.40
N LEU A 618 49.93 9.12 -19.54
CA LEU A 618 49.51 8.13 -18.56
C LEU A 618 50.57 7.03 -18.35
N ALA A 619 51.22 6.57 -19.42
CA ALA A 619 52.32 5.61 -19.32
C ALA A 619 53.55 6.21 -18.60
N GLN A 620 53.91 7.47 -18.89
CA GLN A 620 55.00 8.17 -18.21
C GLN A 620 54.68 8.40 -16.72
N LEU A 621 53.45 8.81 -16.39
CA LEU A 621 52.96 8.89 -15.01
C LEU A 621 53.10 7.56 -14.27
N LYS A 622 52.55 6.47 -14.84
CA LYS A 622 52.62 5.11 -14.29
C LYS A 622 54.05 4.63 -14.03
N THR A 623 55.05 5.18 -14.72
CA THR A 623 56.45 4.79 -14.61
C THR A 623 57.26 5.71 -13.67
N LYS A 624 56.94 7.02 -13.62
CA LYS A 624 57.69 8.02 -12.82
C LYS A 624 57.09 8.30 -11.45
N ASP A 625 55.77 8.22 -11.30
CA ASP A 625 55.06 8.34 -10.03
C ASP A 625 53.86 7.36 -10.01
N PRO A 626 54.09 6.07 -9.70
CA PRO A 626 53.05 5.04 -9.74
C PRO A 626 51.94 5.26 -8.69
N ALA A 627 52.27 5.91 -7.57
CA ALA A 627 51.32 6.22 -6.50
C ALA A 627 50.35 7.32 -6.95
N ALA A 628 50.87 8.40 -7.55
CA ALA A 628 50.08 9.42 -8.23
C ALA A 628 49.12 8.85 -9.28
N TYR A 629 49.61 7.91 -10.08
CA TYR A 629 48.82 7.23 -11.10
C TYR A 629 47.63 6.51 -10.45
N GLN A 630 47.83 5.66 -9.45
CA GLN A 630 46.71 4.96 -8.79
C GLN A 630 45.76 5.90 -8.04
N GLN A 631 46.25 6.98 -7.43
CA GLN A 631 45.42 7.93 -6.68
C GLN A 631 44.47 8.74 -7.57
N ASN A 632 44.92 9.11 -8.78
CA ASN A 632 44.21 10.05 -9.66
C ASN A 632 43.59 9.42 -10.91
N ILE A 633 43.87 8.14 -11.22
CA ILE A 633 43.29 7.48 -12.40
C ILE A 633 41.75 7.38 -12.34
N GLY A 634 41.16 7.31 -11.14
CA GLY A 634 39.71 7.23 -10.95
C GLY A 634 38.92 8.44 -11.48
N SER A 635 39.40 9.65 -11.21
CA SER A 635 38.79 10.89 -11.73
C SER A 635 39.09 11.12 -13.21
N LEU A 636 40.22 10.61 -13.70
CA LEU A 636 40.56 10.53 -15.12
C LEU A 636 39.64 9.55 -15.87
N TYR A 637 39.33 8.39 -15.28
CA TYR A 637 38.31 7.47 -15.80
C TYR A 637 36.93 8.09 -15.81
N GLN A 638 36.53 8.77 -14.73
CA GLN A 638 35.25 9.48 -14.71
C GLN A 638 35.20 10.53 -15.82
N SER A 639 36.26 11.30 -16.03
CA SER A 639 36.32 12.31 -17.11
C SER A 639 36.28 11.69 -18.51
N LEU A 640 36.92 10.55 -18.72
CA LEU A 640 36.84 9.77 -19.97
C LEU A 640 35.45 9.14 -20.17
N PHE A 641 34.81 8.69 -19.11
CA PHE A 641 33.47 8.09 -19.13
C PHE A 641 32.40 9.18 -19.36
N ASP A 642 32.55 10.34 -18.74
CA ASP A 642 31.70 11.52 -18.96
C ASP A 642 31.85 12.10 -20.36
N LEU A 643 33.05 12.03 -20.96
CA LEU A 643 33.29 12.34 -22.37
C LEU A 643 32.59 11.33 -23.28
N TYR A 644 32.75 10.06 -22.95
CA TYR A 644 32.15 8.93 -23.66
C TYR A 644 30.60 8.93 -23.60
N LEU A 645 30.00 9.41 -22.50
CA LEU A 645 28.55 9.60 -22.36
C LEU A 645 27.99 10.83 -23.10
N ARG A 646 28.84 11.75 -23.58
CA ARG A 646 28.43 12.99 -24.28
C ARG A 646 28.46 12.88 -25.80
N GLU A 647 29.34 12.04 -26.34
CA GLU A 647 29.62 11.94 -27.78
C GLU A 647 29.21 10.55 -28.31
N GLU A 648 28.64 10.46 -29.51
CA GLU A 648 28.13 9.17 -30.01
C GLU A 648 29.22 8.10 -30.15
N PRO A 649 28.96 6.83 -29.76
CA PRO A 649 29.96 5.78 -29.76
C PRO A 649 30.57 5.43 -31.12
N ALA A 650 30.07 5.90 -32.26
CA ALA A 650 30.55 5.44 -33.58
C ALA A 650 32.05 5.68 -33.80
N TRP A 651 32.56 6.88 -33.48
CA TRP A 651 33.99 7.17 -33.63
C TRP A 651 34.82 6.64 -32.44
N MET A 652 34.26 6.62 -31.23
CA MET A 652 34.92 6.06 -30.04
C MET A 652 34.92 4.52 -29.97
N LEU A 653 34.02 3.81 -30.65
CA LEU A 653 34.11 2.35 -30.82
C LEU A 653 35.10 2.00 -31.92
N LYS A 654 35.11 2.78 -33.01
CA LYS A 654 36.05 2.62 -34.13
C LYS A 654 37.51 2.83 -33.71
N TYR A 655 37.79 3.59 -32.64
CA TYR A 655 39.16 3.87 -32.20
C TYR A 655 39.48 3.83 -30.69
N ALA A 656 38.49 3.87 -29.77
CA ALA A 656 38.73 4.25 -28.36
C ALA A 656 38.16 3.31 -27.26
N VAL A 657 37.49 2.20 -27.59
CA VAL A 657 37.12 1.16 -26.59
C VAL A 657 38.07 -0.03 -26.63
N ALA A 658 38.35 -0.57 -27.82
CA ALA A 658 38.92 -1.92 -27.98
C ALA A 658 40.31 -2.14 -27.37
N SER A 659 41.16 -1.12 -27.25
CA SER A 659 42.49 -1.20 -26.60
C SER A 659 42.57 -0.38 -25.31
N SER A 660 42.01 0.83 -25.31
CA SER A 660 41.96 1.69 -24.12
C SER A 660 41.15 1.04 -23.01
N LEU A 661 39.83 0.87 -23.14
CA LEU A 661 39.04 0.23 -22.07
C LEU A 661 39.49 -1.20 -21.79
N GLN A 662 39.97 -1.95 -22.78
CA GLN A 662 40.49 -3.31 -22.60
C GLN A 662 41.72 -3.39 -21.67
N SER A 663 42.62 -2.39 -21.70
CA SER A 663 43.77 -2.31 -20.79
C SER A 663 43.45 -1.71 -19.41
N LEU A 664 42.26 -1.13 -19.26
CA LEU A 664 41.82 -0.34 -18.10
C LEU A 664 40.69 -1.05 -17.28
N MET A 665 39.95 -1.96 -17.91
CA MET A 665 38.88 -2.78 -17.31
C MET A 665 39.30 -3.69 -16.12
N PRO A 666 40.51 -4.28 -16.07
CA PRO A 666 40.92 -5.09 -14.92
C PRO A 666 40.92 -4.32 -13.59
N ASP A 667 41.17 -3.00 -13.66
CA ASP A 667 41.10 -2.10 -12.50
C ASP A 667 39.67 -1.59 -12.27
N PHE A 668 38.91 -1.34 -13.34
CA PHE A 668 37.51 -0.87 -13.27
C PHE A 668 36.59 -1.85 -12.50
N ASN A 669 36.72 -3.16 -12.74
CA ASN A 669 35.95 -4.19 -12.02
C ASN A 669 36.36 -4.33 -10.53
N LYS A 670 37.60 -3.99 -10.17
CA LYS A 670 38.03 -3.93 -8.76
C LYS A 670 37.55 -2.66 -8.04
N PHE A 671 37.32 -1.58 -8.79
CA PHE A 671 36.87 -0.31 -8.25
C PHE A 671 35.35 -0.30 -7.94
N SER A 672 34.54 -0.87 -8.83
CA SER A 672 33.06 -0.78 -8.80
C SER A 672 32.36 -1.39 -7.57
N TYR A 673 33.04 -2.25 -6.81
CA TYR A 673 32.56 -2.87 -5.57
C TYR A 673 33.01 -2.15 -4.28
N LYS A 674 34.02 -1.27 -4.33
CA LYS A 674 34.51 -0.54 -3.14
C LYS A 674 34.08 0.93 -3.09
N THR A 675 33.83 1.56 -4.23
CA THR A 675 33.25 2.92 -4.29
C THR A 675 31.75 2.85 -4.60
N LYS A 676 30.93 3.62 -3.86
CA LYS A 676 29.47 3.73 -4.04
C LYS A 676 29.12 4.42 -5.38
N LEU A 677 29.18 3.69 -6.49
CA LEU A 677 28.63 4.12 -7.78
C LEU A 677 27.12 3.84 -7.83
N ASP A 678 26.35 4.76 -8.40
CA ASP A 678 24.89 4.69 -8.42
C ASP A 678 24.31 3.68 -9.43
N ILE A 679 23.00 3.42 -9.30
CA ILE A 679 22.24 2.51 -10.16
C ILE A 679 22.19 2.98 -11.62
N LYS A 680 22.17 4.29 -11.87
CA LYS A 680 22.03 4.88 -13.21
C LYS A 680 23.33 4.70 -14.02
N THR A 681 24.47 4.79 -13.36
CA THR A 681 25.80 4.57 -13.91
C THR A 681 25.99 3.10 -14.32
N ARG A 682 25.50 2.16 -13.50
CA ARG A 682 25.48 0.72 -13.81
C ARG A 682 24.51 0.42 -14.97
N ALA A 683 23.33 1.05 -14.98
CA ALA A 683 22.37 0.92 -16.08
C ALA A 683 22.91 1.46 -17.41
N ASN A 684 23.61 2.60 -17.40
CA ASN A 684 24.20 3.17 -18.62
C ASN A 684 25.34 2.29 -19.18
N ALA A 685 26.18 1.70 -18.33
CA ALA A 685 27.19 0.72 -18.75
C ALA A 685 26.54 -0.57 -19.33
N PHE A 686 25.36 -0.95 -18.84
CA PHE A 686 24.57 -2.07 -19.37
C PHE A 686 23.88 -1.74 -20.71
N LEU A 687 23.33 -0.54 -20.86
CA LEU A 687 22.81 -0.03 -22.14
C LEU A 687 23.91 0.07 -23.21
N LEU A 688 25.14 0.33 -22.79
CA LEU A 688 26.34 0.27 -23.61
C LEU A 688 26.67 -1.13 -24.11
N TRP A 689 26.53 -2.12 -23.24
CA TRP A 689 26.70 -3.54 -23.56
C TRP A 689 25.59 -4.05 -24.50
N LEU A 690 24.42 -3.40 -24.49
CA LEU A 690 23.32 -3.63 -25.42
C LEU A 690 23.51 -2.94 -26.79
N SER A 691 24.45 -2.01 -26.96
CA SER A 691 24.66 -1.30 -28.24
C SER A 691 25.40 -2.11 -29.33
N ASP A 692 25.79 -3.36 -29.03
CA ASP A 692 26.22 -4.36 -30.00
C ASP A 692 25.03 -4.75 -30.91
N PRO A 693 25.08 -4.52 -32.24
CA PRO A 693 23.93 -4.67 -33.13
C PRO A 693 23.22 -6.03 -33.05
N GLN A 694 23.95 -7.13 -32.86
CA GLN A 694 23.34 -8.47 -32.78
C GLN A 694 22.55 -8.68 -31.48
N ARG A 695 22.89 -7.95 -30.41
CA ARG A 695 22.23 -8.05 -29.10
C ARG A 695 21.01 -7.18 -28.99
N ILE A 696 20.97 -6.08 -29.74
CA ILE A 696 19.75 -5.28 -29.91
C ILE A 696 18.64 -6.16 -30.51
N ASP A 697 18.93 -6.94 -31.55
CA ASP A 697 17.91 -7.77 -32.20
C ASP A 697 17.40 -8.92 -31.31
N ALA A 698 18.27 -9.47 -30.45
CA ALA A 698 17.89 -10.43 -29.42
C ALA A 698 17.12 -9.83 -28.22
N LEU A 699 17.08 -8.49 -28.10
CA LEU A 699 16.30 -7.75 -27.09
C LEU A 699 15.02 -7.10 -27.66
N LYS A 700 14.86 -7.11 -28.99
CA LYS A 700 13.68 -6.59 -29.72
C LYS A 700 12.59 -7.65 -29.91
N GLN A 701 12.92 -8.94 -29.77
CA GLN A 701 11.95 -10.03 -29.59
C GLN A 701 11.55 -10.11 -28.11
#